data_AF-A0A2E1BY27-F1
#
_entry.id   AF-A0A2E1BY27-F1
#
_cell.length_a   1.000
_cell.length_b   1.000
_cell.length_c   1.000
_cell.angle_alpha   90.00
_cell.angle_beta   90.00
_cell.angle_gamma   90.00
#
_symmetry.space_group_name_H-M   'P 1'
#
loop_
_entity.id
_entity.type
_entity.pdbx_description
1 polymer ?
#
loop_
_entity_poly.entity_id
_entity_poly.type
_entity_poly.pdbx_seq_one_letter_code
_entity_poly.pdbx_strand_id
1 'polypeptide(L)'
;MDGTFGDPDGDGLINIKEYVNPAWGTRNGSTTPPTQYFRPGPLAMTATETPCNPVLSLGPGGCQFLTAEVDGITSTDPQSNDTDGDGLNDSYEALILLTDPTAVDTDSDGIEDGIEVLGQYGNPPQASDPRNNNTDGDQFDDGEEDLNGNGIVDMNETDPTRIEDAGDFDGDGIQNWEENMTCTLWNVFDTDGGGISDGDELLPFHNSDPCLSEQTLTLQILAWDPVTSALTLNSTTELDQSPIDWRQNDAPMAYYVQSNGTLVEFRYESLDFDILRNVDVGLPANTSTVLFTNFSWCWDASVGAVNDPICDDDYSDTDGDGLADWEEYLATWGFPTDPNLVDTDSDGVEDLDEILNGTDPLDPCENLLDTDGDGLNNYFENTTGCTVVFPGMGGNFTNDTYFTLWNESDTDNGGVTDFQEYLDGTNPQDNPNDDRNPVDTDGDGIPDTIENSTGTDWRDPDTDGGGIPDGQECTSEFWDGQCAGALGDPWDPSDDISSNSMYLYAINQSSILDPTNTIYWRWHTYDQYTRVSWGVNTTLVGNTQMTTDFSTTQGVADQQFWDNSTLMGWELEYRGPGVADPGEELILPHNTVNFTGWIDPTAGLNFSNFTRDVLADGSSVDTVFITTPQVTITQAIRENSTVFTGTDYATDLPREFTDRGGALELVSGITQSVINDSGALSAWDKVSAIANFLTNGNDTFTFLRNNNGTEVPDRVEDEGDLAYWMLNNSFEGSCDQFSSLFAVMLRTVDIPTRKVTGFSGGYWNGEAFEVYGKDFKSWVEVHLQTNQNLGNADLGWIPFEACPPMSLVEVSEENWGPLWLDRDLSGDSIWMNGTLRFSDNQTTAEGVSVEMYLVKSNTTSLIPGTAAISEHLVGSSVTDANGSFNITGLPSEAVDPGNASLVILTKALGYVGIQGVYSNWDLNVTDDVAINISEPQPISEPKLGIGVNTTITGSMSLENSPYNDISLIDSMQVIMNYTTVQDGPVSLISSIGPGGYFEFSVPINESEQEGLLTATLDYVGWHQYDLNNATSPIYHIRPSTQSLNFNLTQAPNLTVSLEGQGSNNTILEINRPIYLNGTALSKSETPEALNGTLELQMRRSGTNAPFITL
;
A
#
# COMPACT_ATOMS: atom_id res chain seq x y z
N MET A 1 -35.18 112.55 -4.47
CA MET A 1 -34.67 113.50 -3.47
C MET A 1 -35.54 113.33 -2.24
N ASP A 2 -34.90 112.80 -1.22
CA ASP A 2 -35.33 112.52 0.15
C ASP A 2 -36.58 111.66 0.31
N GLY A 3 -36.37 110.41 0.73
CA GLY A 3 -37.40 109.53 1.23
C GLY A 3 -36.88 108.81 2.46
N THR A 4 -37.67 108.81 3.52
CA THR A 4 -37.43 108.23 4.86
C THR A 4 -37.18 106.70 4.90
N PHE A 5 -36.71 106.07 3.82
CA PHE A 5 -36.42 104.63 3.67
C PHE A 5 -35.53 104.35 2.44
N GLY A 6 -34.22 104.61 2.48
CA GLY A 6 -33.34 104.25 1.35
C GLY A 6 -31.86 104.12 1.73
N ASP A 7 -31.25 103.09 1.13
CA ASP A 7 -29.86 102.61 1.14
C ASP A 7 -29.12 103.20 -0.10
N PRO A 8 -28.32 104.28 0.04
CA PRO A 8 -27.64 105.02 -1.03
C PRO A 8 -26.34 104.38 -1.54
N ASP A 9 -25.64 103.63 -0.69
CA ASP A 9 -24.40 102.88 -0.93
C ASP A 9 -24.66 101.43 -1.37
N GLY A 10 -25.86 100.92 -1.13
CA GLY A 10 -26.37 99.66 -1.66
C GLY A 10 -25.91 98.44 -0.86
N ASP A 11 -25.53 98.64 0.39
CA ASP A 11 -24.89 97.66 1.27
C ASP A 11 -25.92 96.75 1.97
N GLY A 12 -27.16 97.22 2.14
CA GLY A 12 -28.25 96.50 2.78
C GLY A 12 -28.73 97.08 4.13
N LEU A 13 -28.07 98.11 4.68
CA LEU A 13 -28.46 98.79 5.93
C LEU A 13 -29.40 99.99 5.66
N ILE A 14 -30.13 100.49 6.69
CA ILE A 14 -31.19 101.51 6.52
C ILE A 14 -30.80 102.86 7.19
N ASN A 15 -30.64 103.91 6.39
CA ASN A 15 -29.93 105.19 6.63
C ASN A 15 -30.57 106.28 7.54
N ILE A 16 -31.26 106.00 8.65
CA ILE A 16 -31.68 107.11 9.56
C ILE A 16 -30.49 107.64 10.43
N LYS A 17 -29.27 107.64 9.87
CA LYS A 17 -27.99 107.23 10.48
C LYS A 17 -27.97 105.72 10.53
N GLU A 18 -27.06 105.08 9.80
CA GLU A 18 -26.85 103.65 9.99
C GLU A 18 -26.60 103.43 11.47
N TYR A 19 -27.56 102.74 12.06
CA TYR A 19 -27.67 102.57 13.48
C TYR A 19 -27.81 101.08 13.64
N VAL A 20 -26.70 100.47 13.97
CA VAL A 20 -26.66 99.09 14.37
C VAL A 20 -27.34 99.03 15.73
N ASN A 21 -28.47 98.31 15.85
CA ASN A 21 -29.14 98.17 17.14
C ASN A 21 -28.38 97.11 17.94
N PRO A 22 -27.56 97.47 18.95
CA PRO A 22 -26.85 96.46 19.72
C PRO A 22 -27.90 95.59 20.43
N ALA A 23 -27.96 94.31 20.09
CA ALA A 23 -28.86 93.35 20.73
C ALA A 23 -28.50 93.08 22.20
N TRP A 24 -27.54 93.82 22.77
CA TRP A 24 -27.02 93.67 24.13
C TRP A 24 -27.64 94.69 25.10
N GLY A 25 -28.90 95.06 24.85
CA GLY A 25 -29.70 95.93 25.71
C GLY A 25 -30.12 95.28 27.03
N THR A 26 -29.37 95.56 28.09
CA THR A 26 -29.73 95.54 29.51
C THR A 26 -31.25 95.43 29.79
N ARG A 27 -31.76 94.20 30.02
CA ARG A 27 -33.04 93.95 30.70
C ARG A 27 -32.81 93.09 31.94
N ASN A 28 -33.05 93.73 33.08
CA ASN A 28 -33.01 93.20 34.43
C ASN A 28 -34.13 92.14 34.64
N GLY A 29 -33.76 90.88 34.92
CA GLY A 29 -34.71 89.77 35.09
C GLY A 29 -34.14 88.58 35.87
N SER A 30 -34.11 88.72 37.20
CA SER A 30 -34.02 87.71 38.28
C SER A 30 -33.37 86.34 37.99
N THR A 31 -32.13 86.15 38.46
CA THR A 31 -31.77 85.13 39.47
C THR A 31 -30.43 85.51 40.11
N THR A 32 -30.14 84.96 41.28
CA THR A 32 -28.93 85.17 42.09
C THR A 32 -28.18 83.84 42.21
N PRO A 33 -26.83 83.83 42.22
CA PRO A 33 -25.94 84.99 42.31
C PRO A 33 -25.55 85.60 40.95
N PRO A 34 -25.26 86.92 40.90
CA PRO A 34 -24.91 87.64 39.67
C PRO A 34 -23.39 87.86 39.52
N THR A 35 -22.85 87.48 38.38
CA THR A 35 -21.51 87.81 37.82
C THR A 35 -21.67 87.69 36.30
N GLN A 36 -21.31 88.60 35.41
CA GLN A 36 -20.66 89.90 35.43
C GLN A 36 -21.10 90.61 34.13
N TYR A 37 -20.79 91.91 34.01
CA TYR A 37 -21.21 92.81 32.94
C TYR A 37 -20.17 92.83 31.82
N PHE A 38 -20.55 92.71 30.55
CA PHE A 38 -19.68 93.03 29.42
C PHE A 38 -20.10 94.36 28.77
N ARG A 39 -19.22 95.34 28.95
CA ARG A 39 -19.02 96.53 28.12
C ARG A 39 -17.50 96.61 27.99
N PRO A 40 -16.90 96.47 26.80
CA PRO A 40 -15.49 96.76 26.65
C PRO A 40 -15.22 98.21 27.04
N GLY A 41 -14.09 98.43 27.72
CA GLY A 41 -13.44 99.73 27.75
C GLY A 41 -12.42 99.76 26.60
N PRO A 42 -12.07 100.94 26.07
CA PRO A 42 -11.33 101.10 24.80
C PRO A 42 -9.85 100.66 24.82
N LEU A 43 -9.41 99.78 25.74
CA LEU A 43 -7.98 99.50 25.99
C LEU A 43 -7.66 98.06 26.48
N ALA A 44 -8.43 97.02 26.12
CA ALA A 44 -8.06 95.63 26.44
C ALA A 44 -8.50 94.66 25.33
N MET A 45 -7.52 93.99 24.73
CA MET A 45 -7.65 92.86 23.80
C MET A 45 -8.34 91.71 24.53
N THR A 46 -9.66 91.60 24.38
CA THR A 46 -10.40 90.47 24.93
C THR A 46 -11.37 90.00 23.88
N ALA A 47 -11.20 88.74 23.46
CA ALA A 47 -12.07 87.96 22.60
C ALA A 47 -13.54 88.37 22.75
N THR A 48 -14.14 88.81 21.64
CA THR A 48 -15.56 89.20 21.56
C THR A 48 -16.44 87.99 21.30
N GLU A 49 -16.16 86.88 21.99
CA GLU A 49 -16.92 85.67 21.79
C GLU A 49 -18.30 85.75 22.43
N THR A 50 -19.31 85.74 21.58
CA THR A 50 -20.69 85.43 21.97
C THR A 50 -20.87 83.90 21.94
N PRO A 51 -21.80 83.31 22.72
CA PRO A 51 -22.16 81.89 22.57
C PRO A 51 -22.76 81.51 21.20
N CYS A 52 -22.84 82.48 20.29
CA CYS A 52 -23.25 82.35 18.90
C CYS A 52 -22.04 82.71 18.02
N ASN A 53 -21.52 81.73 17.30
CA ASN A 53 -20.41 81.85 16.37
C ASN A 53 -20.92 81.45 14.97
N PRO A 54 -21.16 82.41 14.06
CA PRO A 54 -21.68 82.13 12.74
C PRO A 54 -20.62 81.55 11.79
N VAL A 55 -19.34 81.84 12.01
CA VAL A 55 -18.19 81.29 11.27
C VAL A 55 -18.08 79.77 11.52
N LEU A 56 -18.16 79.36 12.79
CA LEU A 56 -18.17 77.95 13.22
C LEU A 56 -19.57 77.31 13.23
N SER A 57 -20.62 78.04 12.80
CA SER A 57 -22.04 77.59 12.81
C SER A 57 -22.59 77.15 14.18
N LEU A 58 -22.06 77.66 15.28
CA LEU A 58 -22.44 77.33 16.66
C LEU A 58 -23.48 78.34 17.20
N GLY A 59 -24.67 77.88 17.62
CA GLY A 59 -25.63 78.70 18.39
C GLY A 59 -27.13 78.55 18.01
N PRO A 60 -28.08 78.84 18.93
CA PRO A 60 -29.51 78.62 18.68
C PRO A 60 -30.12 79.66 17.72
N GLY A 61 -30.68 79.19 16.60
CA GLY A 61 -31.45 80.02 15.65
C GLY A 61 -30.63 80.75 14.58
N GLY A 62 -29.39 80.33 14.34
CA GLY A 62 -28.54 80.87 13.25
C GLY A 62 -28.07 82.30 13.48
N CYS A 63 -27.96 82.72 14.75
CA CYS A 63 -27.47 84.04 15.17
C CYS A 63 -28.21 85.29 14.59
N GLN A 64 -29.34 85.09 13.90
CA GLN A 64 -30.05 86.09 13.07
C GLN A 64 -30.60 87.34 13.78
N PHE A 65 -30.43 87.48 15.09
CA PHE A 65 -30.92 88.61 15.88
C PHE A 65 -29.81 89.32 16.67
N LEU A 66 -28.55 88.96 16.45
CA LEU A 66 -27.38 89.53 17.12
C LEU A 66 -26.62 90.43 16.17
N THR A 67 -25.97 91.45 16.72
CA THR A 67 -24.97 92.28 16.05
C THR A 67 -23.91 92.68 17.07
N ALA A 68 -22.64 92.68 16.68
CA ALA A 68 -21.51 93.06 17.53
C ALA A 68 -21.31 94.59 17.59
N GLU A 69 -20.70 95.05 18.68
CA GLU A 69 -20.24 96.43 18.93
C GLU A 69 -19.09 96.31 19.94
N VAL A 70 -17.87 96.68 19.54
CA VAL A 70 -16.66 96.50 20.36
C VAL A 70 -16.17 97.85 20.90
N ASP A 71 -16.24 98.91 20.11
CA ASP A 71 -15.59 100.19 20.41
C ASP A 71 -16.52 101.29 21.00
N GLY A 72 -17.83 101.03 21.01
CA GLY A 72 -18.85 101.97 21.50
C GLY A 72 -19.47 102.87 20.41
N ILE A 73 -19.17 102.63 19.13
CA ILE A 73 -19.64 103.38 17.97
C ILE A 73 -20.75 102.57 17.27
N THR A 74 -22.00 102.84 17.64
CA THR A 74 -23.17 102.12 17.07
C THR A 74 -23.60 102.64 15.68
N SER A 75 -22.71 103.22 14.88
CA SER A 75 -23.09 103.82 13.60
C SER A 75 -22.00 103.80 12.55
N THR A 76 -22.33 103.22 11.39
CA THR A 76 -21.52 103.23 10.16
C THR A 76 -21.73 104.51 9.33
N ASP A 77 -20.89 104.77 8.31
CA ASP A 77 -21.00 105.92 7.42
C ASP A 77 -21.99 105.65 6.27
N PRO A 78 -23.17 106.31 6.24
CA PRO A 78 -24.28 106.04 5.31
C PRO A 78 -24.01 106.40 3.84
N GLN A 79 -22.76 106.59 3.46
CA GLN A 79 -22.28 106.79 2.09
C GLN A 79 -21.13 105.83 1.71
N SER A 80 -20.72 104.94 2.60
CA SER A 80 -19.67 103.93 2.41
C SER A 80 -20.25 102.56 2.73
N ASN A 81 -20.19 101.62 1.79
CA ASN A 81 -20.69 100.26 1.98
C ASN A 81 -19.71 99.35 2.78
N ASP A 82 -18.70 99.97 3.38
CA ASP A 82 -17.50 99.43 4.03
C ASP A 82 -16.90 100.64 4.76
N THR A 83 -17.23 100.78 6.03
CA THR A 83 -17.04 102.02 6.80
C THR A 83 -15.62 102.15 7.34
N ASP A 84 -14.99 101.05 7.73
CA ASP A 84 -13.62 101.01 8.26
C ASP A 84 -12.57 100.64 7.20
N GLY A 85 -12.97 100.02 6.09
CA GLY A 85 -12.16 99.86 4.89
C GLY A 85 -11.31 98.59 4.86
N ASP A 86 -11.71 97.55 5.60
CA ASP A 86 -11.01 96.26 5.71
C ASP A 86 -11.35 95.28 4.56
N GLY A 87 -12.31 95.66 3.70
CA GLY A 87 -12.73 94.89 2.53
C GLY A 87 -13.95 94.00 2.77
N LEU A 88 -14.51 93.99 3.98
CA LEU A 88 -15.84 93.47 4.25
C LEU A 88 -16.89 94.58 4.04
N ASN A 89 -18.16 94.23 4.15
CA ASN A 89 -19.25 95.16 3.93
C ASN A 89 -20.02 95.29 5.23
N ASP A 90 -20.35 96.52 5.63
CA ASP A 90 -21.02 96.84 6.89
C ASP A 90 -22.20 95.91 7.21
N SER A 91 -23.01 95.54 6.20
CA SER A 91 -24.14 94.64 6.40
C SER A 91 -23.75 93.17 6.59
N TYR A 92 -22.67 92.73 5.96
CA TYR A 92 -22.12 91.37 6.08
C TYR A 92 -21.48 91.16 7.44
N GLU A 93 -20.69 92.13 7.89
CA GLU A 93 -20.06 92.14 9.21
C GLU A 93 -21.12 92.21 10.31
N ALA A 94 -22.03 93.18 10.23
CA ALA A 94 -23.05 93.39 11.26
C ALA A 94 -24.08 92.25 11.38
N LEU A 95 -24.42 91.56 10.29
CA LEU A 95 -25.54 90.61 10.27
C LEU A 95 -25.12 89.15 10.07
N ILE A 96 -23.94 88.89 9.50
CA ILE A 96 -23.47 87.54 9.20
C ILE A 96 -22.26 87.15 10.03
N LEU A 97 -21.15 87.90 9.97
CA LEU A 97 -19.92 87.55 10.68
C LEU A 97 -19.98 87.93 12.16
N LEU A 98 -20.78 88.94 12.49
CA LEU A 98 -20.85 89.56 13.82
C LEU A 98 -19.52 90.18 14.25
N THR A 99 -18.82 90.82 13.31
CA THR A 99 -17.69 91.72 13.54
C THR A 99 -18.18 93.18 13.66
N ASP A 100 -17.31 94.09 14.12
CA ASP A 100 -17.63 95.51 14.27
C ASP A 100 -17.33 96.28 12.97
N PRO A 101 -18.34 96.69 12.18
CA PRO A 101 -18.15 97.32 10.86
C PRO A 101 -17.56 98.74 10.92
N THR A 102 -17.02 99.13 12.07
CA THR A 102 -16.33 100.41 12.28
C THR A 102 -14.89 100.23 12.77
N ALA A 103 -14.45 98.98 12.94
CA ALA A 103 -13.11 98.60 13.35
C ALA A 103 -12.54 97.56 12.37
N VAL A 104 -11.46 97.95 11.68
CA VAL A 104 -10.72 97.10 10.73
C VAL A 104 -10.26 95.74 11.31
N ASP A 105 -10.14 95.66 12.63
CA ASP A 105 -9.67 94.51 13.39
C ASP A 105 -10.53 94.45 14.67
N THR A 106 -11.49 93.53 14.69
CA THR A 106 -12.57 93.45 15.68
C THR A 106 -12.08 92.96 17.04
N ASP A 107 -11.16 91.99 17.08
CA ASP A 107 -10.64 91.43 18.33
C ASP A 107 -9.28 92.01 18.76
N SER A 108 -8.70 92.86 17.92
CA SER A 108 -7.50 93.66 18.12
C SER A 108 -6.21 92.85 18.21
N ASP A 109 -6.10 91.75 17.48
CA ASP A 109 -4.93 90.86 17.48
C ASP A 109 -3.84 91.28 16.47
N GLY A 110 -4.18 92.15 15.51
CA GLY A 110 -3.27 92.66 14.49
C GLY A 110 -3.57 92.21 13.07
N ILE A 111 -4.53 91.31 12.85
CA ILE A 111 -5.02 90.90 11.53
C ILE A 111 -6.33 91.63 11.22
N GLU A 112 -6.55 92.03 9.97
CA GLU A 112 -7.80 92.70 9.58
C GLU A 112 -8.91 91.65 9.39
N ASP A 113 -10.15 91.90 9.82
CA ASP A 113 -11.23 90.90 9.80
C ASP A 113 -11.44 90.33 8.38
N GLY A 114 -11.32 91.19 7.36
CA GLY A 114 -11.38 90.81 5.95
C GLY A 114 -10.27 89.84 5.49
N ILE A 115 -9.09 89.89 6.11
CA ILE A 115 -7.98 88.96 5.84
C ILE A 115 -8.25 87.61 6.49
N GLU A 116 -8.67 87.61 7.75
CA GLU A 116 -8.93 86.39 8.51
C GLU A 116 -10.02 85.53 7.87
N VAL A 117 -11.14 86.15 7.47
CA VAL A 117 -12.26 85.48 6.80
C VAL A 117 -11.86 84.86 5.45
N LEU A 118 -10.84 85.43 4.80
CA LEU A 118 -10.33 84.98 3.50
C LEU A 118 -9.02 84.18 3.61
N GLY A 119 -8.53 83.97 4.83
CA GLY A 119 -7.27 83.28 5.14
C GLY A 119 -7.25 81.84 4.63
N GLN A 120 -6.05 81.39 4.27
CA GLN A 120 -5.76 80.04 3.79
C GLN A 120 -4.58 79.47 4.57
N TYR A 121 -4.71 79.42 5.90
CA TYR A 121 -3.72 78.83 6.79
C TYR A 121 -3.75 77.30 6.71
N GLY A 122 -2.58 76.67 6.66
CA GLY A 122 -2.43 75.21 6.68
C GLY A 122 -2.89 74.42 5.43
N ASN A 123 -2.72 73.09 5.51
CA ASN A 123 -3.24 72.10 4.55
C ASN A 123 -4.05 71.00 5.29
N PRO A 124 -5.38 70.87 5.11
CA PRO A 124 -6.22 71.67 4.22
C PRO A 124 -6.32 73.13 4.69
N PRO A 125 -6.52 74.10 3.76
CA PRO A 125 -6.59 75.52 4.09
C PRO A 125 -7.78 75.87 5.00
N GLN A 126 -7.53 76.64 6.06
CA GLN A 126 -8.50 77.13 7.03
C GLN A 126 -8.35 78.64 7.26
N ALA A 127 -9.44 79.30 7.65
CA ALA A 127 -9.49 80.72 7.98
C ALA A 127 -9.46 80.89 9.51
N SER A 128 -8.81 81.94 10.02
CA SER A 128 -8.88 82.32 11.44
C SER A 128 -10.23 82.98 11.77
N ASP A 129 -10.62 83.01 13.05
CA ASP A 129 -11.88 83.61 13.49
C ASP A 129 -11.66 85.08 13.92
N PRO A 130 -12.17 86.07 13.15
CA PRO A 130 -11.91 87.51 13.37
C PRO A 130 -12.56 88.13 14.61
N ARG A 131 -12.95 87.30 15.56
CA ARG A 131 -13.59 87.69 16.82
C ARG A 131 -12.89 87.06 18.01
N ASN A 132 -11.89 86.24 17.73
CA ASN A 132 -11.10 85.49 18.66
C ASN A 132 -9.61 85.60 18.30
N ASN A 133 -8.89 86.41 19.06
CA ASN A 133 -7.46 86.70 18.89
C ASN A 133 -6.50 85.50 19.05
N ASN A 134 -7.03 84.28 19.22
CA ASN A 134 -6.32 83.02 19.40
C ASN A 134 -7.28 81.89 18.98
N THR A 135 -7.35 81.64 17.69
CA THR A 135 -8.33 80.79 17.02
C THR A 135 -8.21 79.32 17.44
N ASP A 136 -7.00 78.79 17.56
CA ASP A 136 -6.74 77.38 17.85
C ASP A 136 -6.61 77.06 19.35
N GLY A 137 -6.51 78.09 20.19
CA GLY A 137 -6.43 77.99 21.64
C GLY A 137 -5.04 77.66 22.17
N ASP A 138 -3.99 77.87 21.40
CA ASP A 138 -2.62 77.57 21.78
C ASP A 138 -1.98 78.72 22.62
N GLN A 139 -0.64 78.76 22.74
CA GLN A 139 0.05 79.77 23.56
C GLN A 139 0.35 81.09 22.84
N PHE A 140 0.11 81.18 21.54
CA PHE A 140 0.30 82.34 20.68
C PHE A 140 -1.06 82.92 20.27
N ASP A 141 -1.10 84.21 19.96
CA ASP A 141 -2.30 84.88 19.45
C ASP A 141 -2.19 84.92 17.92
N ASP A 142 -3.30 84.90 17.16
CA ASP A 142 -3.26 84.70 15.70
C ASP A 142 -2.37 85.74 15.00
N GLY A 143 -2.42 87.01 15.41
CA GLY A 143 -1.54 88.06 14.89
C GLY A 143 -0.06 87.99 15.34
N GLU A 144 0.28 87.22 16.38
CA GLU A 144 1.68 86.84 16.68
C GLU A 144 2.18 85.71 15.76
N GLU A 145 1.26 84.94 15.20
CA GLU A 145 1.53 83.81 14.32
C GLU A 145 1.58 84.23 12.85
N ASP A 146 0.62 85.02 12.36
CA ASP A 146 0.67 85.77 11.09
C ASP A 146 1.21 87.19 11.31
N LEU A 147 2.52 87.27 11.59
CA LEU A 147 3.24 88.52 11.84
C LEU A 147 3.07 89.58 10.74
N ASN A 148 2.76 89.16 9.51
CA ASN A 148 2.65 90.06 8.38
C ASN A 148 1.19 90.35 7.96
N GLY A 149 0.22 89.67 8.57
CA GLY A 149 -1.22 89.92 8.49
C GLY A 149 -1.76 89.72 7.08
N ASN A 150 -1.29 88.70 6.36
CA ASN A 150 -1.64 88.46 4.96
C ASN A 150 -2.55 87.25 4.72
N GLY A 151 -2.90 86.50 5.77
CA GLY A 151 -3.81 85.37 5.66
C GLY A 151 -3.18 84.09 5.11
N ILE A 152 -1.85 83.96 5.10
CA ILE A 152 -1.13 82.75 4.69
C ILE A 152 0.07 82.49 5.62
N VAL A 153 0.39 81.23 5.88
CA VAL A 153 1.59 80.88 6.69
C VAL A 153 2.85 81.03 5.84
N ASP A 154 3.64 82.09 6.07
CA ASP A 154 4.92 82.31 5.39
C ASP A 154 6.11 81.65 6.12
N MET A 155 7.27 81.64 5.45
CA MET A 155 8.52 81.11 6.03
C MET A 155 8.96 81.99 7.23
N ASN A 156 8.82 81.45 8.45
CA ASN A 156 9.00 82.04 9.80
C ASN A 156 7.71 82.51 10.52
N GLU A 157 6.55 82.05 10.08
CA GLU A 157 5.26 82.19 10.77
C GLU A 157 4.80 80.80 11.26
N THR A 158 3.92 80.78 12.26
CA THR A 158 3.20 79.57 12.72
C THR A 158 1.76 79.63 12.23
N ASP A 159 1.02 78.53 12.30
CA ASP A 159 -0.33 78.43 11.75
C ASP A 159 -1.38 78.83 12.81
N PRO A 160 -2.08 79.98 12.66
CA PRO A 160 -3.07 80.44 13.63
C PRO A 160 -4.27 79.50 13.87
N THR A 161 -4.43 78.49 13.02
CA THR A 161 -5.56 77.56 13.07
C THR A 161 -5.20 76.19 13.65
N ARG A 162 -3.96 75.97 14.08
CA ARG A 162 -3.45 74.64 14.47
C ARG A 162 -2.53 74.68 15.68
N ILE A 163 -2.91 73.89 16.68
CA ILE A 163 -2.23 73.81 17.97
C ILE A 163 -0.76 73.38 17.81
N GLU A 164 0.17 74.25 18.18
CA GLU A 164 1.61 73.97 18.25
C GLU A 164 2.02 73.51 19.66
N ASP A 165 1.56 72.32 20.09
CA ASP A 165 1.81 71.76 21.41
C ASP A 165 2.72 70.52 21.45
N ALA A 166 3.16 70.16 22.65
CA ALA A 166 3.94 68.94 22.91
C ALA A 166 3.05 67.67 22.98
N GLY A 167 1.89 67.70 22.33
CA GLY A 167 1.01 66.55 22.14
C GLY A 167 1.51 65.63 21.04
N ASP A 168 0.89 64.47 20.96
CA ASP A 168 1.09 63.41 19.96
C ASP A 168 -0.33 62.92 19.67
N PHE A 169 -0.93 63.47 18.62
CA PHE A 169 -2.38 63.41 18.40
C PHE A 169 -2.83 62.08 17.79
N ASP A 170 -2.05 61.52 16.87
CA ASP A 170 -2.28 60.21 16.27
C ASP A 170 -1.61 59.06 17.04
N GLY A 171 -0.65 59.35 17.93
CA GLY A 171 -0.10 58.40 18.89
C GLY A 171 1.06 57.59 18.34
N ASP A 172 1.75 58.07 17.31
CA ASP A 172 2.84 57.37 16.62
C ASP A 172 4.21 57.53 17.33
N GLY A 173 4.29 58.42 18.32
CA GLY A 173 5.48 58.68 19.12
C GLY A 173 6.32 59.88 18.67
N ILE A 174 5.95 60.55 17.58
CA ILE A 174 6.45 61.88 17.22
C ILE A 174 5.52 62.94 17.85
N GLN A 175 6.02 64.15 18.10
CA GLN A 175 5.19 65.23 18.65
C GLN A 175 4.60 66.09 17.53
N ASN A 176 3.36 66.58 17.71
CA ASN A 176 2.63 67.39 16.74
C ASN A 176 3.48 68.53 16.13
N TRP A 177 4.24 69.26 16.96
CA TRP A 177 5.11 70.35 16.50
C TRP A 177 6.35 69.87 15.73
N GLU A 178 6.85 68.67 16.04
CA GLU A 178 7.99 68.05 15.35
C GLU A 178 7.54 67.60 13.96
N GLU A 179 6.35 67.03 13.87
CA GLU A 179 5.70 66.59 12.62
C GLU A 179 5.34 67.76 11.70
N ASN A 180 4.79 68.85 12.25
CA ASN A 180 4.47 70.05 11.46
C ASN A 180 5.72 70.71 10.84
N MET A 181 6.94 70.31 11.27
CA MET A 181 8.22 70.72 10.70
C MET A 181 8.94 69.64 9.87
N THR A 182 8.39 68.43 9.77
CA THR A 182 8.89 67.32 8.95
C THR A 182 7.91 66.99 7.81
N CYS A 183 8.13 65.87 7.11
CA CYS A 183 7.20 65.37 6.10
C CYS A 183 5.98 64.67 6.74
N THR A 184 6.17 64.14 7.95
CA THR A 184 5.18 63.39 8.72
C THR A 184 3.99 64.27 9.09
N LEU A 185 2.81 63.70 9.09
CA LEU A 185 1.56 64.40 9.30
C LEU A 185 1.07 64.13 10.72
N TRP A 186 1.01 65.18 11.54
CA TRP A 186 0.56 65.18 12.96
C TRP A 186 -0.77 64.48 13.29
N ASN A 187 -1.54 64.08 12.28
CA ASN A 187 -2.84 63.47 12.43
C ASN A 187 -2.97 62.15 11.64
N VAL A 188 -1.85 61.60 11.19
CA VAL A 188 -1.74 60.36 10.43
C VAL A 188 -0.61 59.53 11.03
N PHE A 189 -1.01 58.47 11.74
CA PHE A 189 -0.11 57.54 12.45
C PHE A 189 0.99 56.89 11.59
N ASP A 190 0.81 56.88 10.27
CA ASP A 190 1.70 56.29 9.27
C ASP A 190 1.51 57.13 8.00
N THR A 191 2.37 58.13 7.82
CA THR A 191 2.22 59.21 6.84
C THR A 191 2.42 58.73 5.42
N ASP A 192 3.42 57.88 5.21
CA ASP A 192 3.75 57.35 3.90
C ASP A 192 3.02 56.03 3.60
N GLY A 193 2.43 55.44 4.64
CA GLY A 193 1.49 54.34 4.55
C GLY A 193 2.19 53.00 4.38
N GLY A 194 3.47 52.87 4.70
CA GLY A 194 4.24 51.62 4.53
C GLY A 194 3.90 50.52 5.54
N GLY A 195 3.14 50.83 6.60
CA GLY A 195 2.64 49.89 7.60
C GLY A 195 3.44 49.86 8.90
N ILE A 196 4.54 50.59 8.98
CA ILE A 196 5.23 50.97 10.21
C ILE A 196 4.84 52.42 10.54
N SER A 197 4.71 52.78 11.82
CA SER A 197 4.35 54.16 12.19
C SER A 197 5.55 55.08 12.11
N ASP A 198 5.36 56.35 11.75
CA ASP A 198 6.48 57.27 11.48
C ASP A 198 7.49 57.33 12.64
N GLY A 199 7.01 57.30 13.88
CA GLY A 199 7.86 57.26 15.07
C GLY A 199 8.66 55.96 15.29
N ASP A 200 8.14 54.81 14.84
CA ASP A 200 8.81 53.51 14.93
C ASP A 200 9.87 53.33 13.84
N GLU A 201 9.68 53.92 12.67
CA GLU A 201 10.67 53.96 11.58
C GLU A 201 11.95 54.71 11.99
N LEU A 202 11.80 55.77 12.80
CA LEU A 202 12.92 56.52 13.37
C LEU A 202 13.73 55.73 14.41
N LEU A 203 13.25 54.56 14.85
CA LEU A 203 13.99 53.72 15.77
C LEU A 203 15.14 53.00 15.05
N PRO A 204 16.32 52.85 15.69
CA PRO A 204 17.48 52.19 15.08
C PRO A 204 17.28 50.73 14.66
N PHE A 205 16.17 50.10 15.05
CA PHE A 205 15.88 48.69 14.81
C PHE A 205 15.03 48.45 13.56
N HIS A 206 14.21 49.41 13.14
CA HIS A 206 13.46 49.35 11.87
C HIS A 206 14.26 50.00 10.74
N ASN A 207 14.86 51.18 10.99
CA ASN A 207 15.77 51.85 10.06
C ASN A 207 15.17 52.10 8.65
N SER A 208 13.85 52.32 8.60
CA SER A 208 13.10 52.83 7.44
C SER A 208 13.03 54.37 7.45
N ASP A 209 12.50 54.96 6.37
CA ASP A 209 12.46 56.41 6.16
C ASP A 209 10.99 56.87 6.01
N PRO A 210 10.41 57.56 7.02
CA PRO A 210 8.98 57.91 7.08
C PRO A 210 8.51 58.90 6.01
N CYS A 211 9.42 59.31 5.12
CA CYS A 211 9.15 60.24 4.02
C CYS A 211 9.35 59.61 2.63
N LEU A 212 9.84 58.36 2.55
CA LEU A 212 10.30 57.81 1.28
C LEU A 212 9.12 57.31 0.43
N SER A 213 8.03 56.88 1.08
CA SER A 213 6.87 56.26 0.46
C SER A 213 5.67 57.22 0.28
N GLU A 214 5.86 58.50 -0.07
CA GLU A 214 4.73 59.44 -0.32
C GLU A 214 4.21 59.45 -1.78
N GLN A 215 4.83 58.74 -2.72
CA GLN A 215 4.43 58.77 -4.14
C GLN A 215 3.11 58.03 -4.41
N THR A 216 2.32 58.51 -5.36
CA THR A 216 1.03 57.88 -5.71
C THR A 216 1.01 57.40 -7.15
N LEU A 217 0.51 56.19 -7.38
CA LEU A 217 0.36 55.63 -8.72
C LEU A 217 -1.06 55.92 -9.23
N THR A 218 -1.17 56.67 -10.34
CA THR A 218 -2.46 56.97 -10.97
C THR A 218 -2.59 56.23 -12.31
N LEU A 219 -3.54 55.30 -12.40
CA LEU A 219 -3.83 54.53 -13.62
C LEU A 219 -5.15 54.98 -14.28
N GLN A 220 -5.23 54.88 -15.60
CA GLN A 220 -6.42 55.26 -16.37
C GLN A 220 -7.40 54.10 -16.53
N ILE A 221 -8.69 54.37 -16.30
CA ILE A 221 -9.76 53.39 -16.46
C ILE A 221 -10.13 53.27 -17.93
N LEU A 222 -9.99 52.07 -18.51
CA LEU A 222 -10.38 51.77 -19.90
C LEU A 222 -11.79 51.21 -20.00
N ALA A 223 -12.18 50.32 -19.09
CA ALA A 223 -13.49 49.68 -19.09
C ALA A 223 -13.91 49.23 -17.68
N TRP A 224 -15.22 49.13 -17.46
CA TRP A 224 -15.83 48.56 -16.26
C TRP A 224 -16.92 47.57 -16.66
N ASP A 225 -16.85 46.34 -16.17
CA ASP A 225 -17.90 45.33 -16.32
C ASP A 225 -18.66 45.15 -14.99
N PRO A 226 -19.91 45.64 -14.89
CA PRO A 226 -20.70 45.54 -13.67
C PRO A 226 -21.24 44.13 -13.38
N VAL A 227 -21.15 43.17 -14.31
CA VAL A 227 -21.63 41.78 -14.09
C VAL A 227 -20.60 40.95 -13.35
N THR A 228 -19.33 41.18 -13.65
CA THR A 228 -18.20 40.45 -13.09
C THR A 228 -17.41 41.27 -12.07
N SER A 229 -17.85 42.49 -11.79
CA SER A 229 -17.15 43.47 -10.95
C SER A 229 -15.68 43.63 -11.36
N ALA A 230 -15.44 43.73 -12.67
CA ALA A 230 -14.10 43.77 -13.25
C ALA A 230 -13.76 45.16 -13.80
N LEU A 231 -12.61 45.71 -13.38
CA LEU A 231 -12.12 47.02 -13.80
C LEU A 231 -10.87 46.86 -14.67
N THR A 232 -10.92 47.31 -15.92
CA THR A 232 -9.79 47.26 -16.85
C THR A 232 -9.04 48.58 -16.84
N LEU A 233 -7.74 48.53 -16.59
CA LEU A 233 -6.82 49.67 -16.54
C LEU A 233 -5.94 49.74 -17.81
N ASN A 234 -5.17 50.82 -17.96
CA ASN A 234 -4.30 51.05 -19.11
C ASN A 234 -2.99 50.25 -19.09
N SER A 235 -2.48 49.94 -17.89
CA SER A 235 -1.34 49.05 -17.65
C SER A 235 -1.32 48.69 -16.16
N THR A 236 -1.15 47.43 -15.83
CA THR A 236 -0.99 46.93 -14.45
C THR A 236 0.39 46.33 -14.18
N THR A 237 1.37 46.59 -15.06
CA THR A 237 2.72 46.00 -14.94
C THR A 237 3.53 46.56 -13.78
N GLU A 238 3.11 47.71 -13.26
CA GLU A 238 3.69 48.33 -12.06
C GLU A 238 2.95 47.86 -10.78
N LEU A 239 1.88 47.06 -10.92
CA LEU A 239 1.17 46.45 -9.79
C LEU A 239 1.71 45.03 -9.51
N ASP A 240 1.78 44.64 -8.24
CA ASP A 240 2.05 43.28 -7.80
C ASP A 240 1.01 42.34 -8.42
N GLN A 241 1.50 41.30 -9.08
CA GLN A 241 0.68 40.32 -9.77
C GLN A 241 0.07 39.29 -8.79
N SER A 242 0.55 39.21 -7.56
CA SER A 242 0.06 38.32 -6.50
C SER A 242 0.01 39.02 -5.13
N PRO A 243 -0.90 39.98 -4.92
CA PRO A 243 -0.97 40.87 -3.75
C PRO A 243 -1.46 40.20 -2.46
N ILE A 244 -1.01 38.97 -2.21
CA ILE A 244 -1.29 38.19 -1.00
C ILE A 244 -0.09 38.35 -0.08
N ASP A 245 -0.25 39.20 0.93
CA ASP A 245 0.68 39.33 2.04
C ASP A 245 0.24 38.41 3.19
N TRP A 246 1.12 37.53 3.67
CA TRP A 246 0.82 36.67 4.81
C TRP A 246 0.74 37.46 6.14
N ARG A 247 1.31 38.67 6.20
CA ARG A 247 1.25 39.57 7.36
C ARG A 247 -0.09 40.31 7.47
N GLN A 248 -0.79 40.52 6.36
CA GLN A 248 -2.05 41.29 6.32
C GLN A 248 -3.25 40.44 5.84
N ASN A 249 -4.29 40.35 6.66
CA ASN A 249 -5.50 39.57 6.38
C ASN A 249 -6.54 40.28 5.45
N ASP A 250 -6.21 41.43 4.86
CA ASP A 250 -7.13 42.28 4.10
C ASP A 250 -6.80 42.33 2.59
N ALA A 251 -7.82 42.47 1.74
CA ALA A 251 -7.64 42.60 0.29
C ALA A 251 -7.05 43.96 -0.10
N PRO A 252 -6.17 44.03 -1.13
CA PRO A 252 -5.49 45.24 -1.54
C PRO A 252 -6.46 46.37 -1.92
N MET A 253 -6.05 47.61 -1.62
CA MET A 253 -6.91 48.80 -1.65
C MET A 253 -6.50 49.80 -2.73
N ALA A 254 -7.47 50.53 -3.27
CA ALA A 254 -7.28 51.64 -4.21
C ALA A 254 -8.43 52.65 -4.14
N TYR A 255 -8.28 53.80 -4.81
CA TYR A 255 -9.24 54.90 -4.78
C TYR A 255 -9.68 55.34 -6.18
N TYR A 256 -10.97 55.50 -6.39
CA TYR A 256 -11.48 56.20 -7.57
C TYR A 256 -11.36 57.72 -7.39
N VAL A 257 -10.75 58.40 -8.36
CA VAL A 257 -10.62 59.86 -8.34
C VAL A 257 -11.78 60.52 -9.09
N GLN A 258 -12.69 61.17 -8.37
CA GLN A 258 -13.81 61.90 -8.96
C GLN A 258 -13.36 63.25 -9.55
N SER A 259 -14.13 63.78 -10.51
CA SER A 259 -13.80 65.01 -11.23
C SER A 259 -13.76 66.30 -10.37
N ASN A 260 -14.27 66.25 -9.14
CA ASN A 260 -14.19 67.27 -8.09
C ASN A 260 -13.03 67.04 -7.10
N GLY A 261 -12.20 66.02 -7.31
CA GLY A 261 -11.05 65.70 -6.46
C GLY A 261 -11.36 64.78 -5.28
N THR A 262 -12.62 64.36 -5.06
CA THR A 262 -12.93 63.41 -3.97
C THR A 262 -12.50 61.99 -4.32
N LEU A 263 -11.84 61.35 -3.36
CA LEU A 263 -11.42 59.94 -3.43
C LEU A 263 -12.54 59.04 -2.92
N VAL A 264 -12.81 57.94 -3.63
CA VAL A 264 -13.74 56.88 -3.21
C VAL A 264 -12.97 55.58 -3.11
N GLU A 265 -12.85 55.05 -1.90
CA GLU A 265 -12.17 53.79 -1.60
C GLU A 265 -12.84 52.57 -2.26
N PHE A 266 -12.03 51.60 -2.67
CA PHE A 266 -12.44 50.26 -3.12
C PHE A 266 -11.31 49.25 -2.93
N ARG A 267 -11.66 47.96 -2.83
CA ARG A 267 -10.74 46.82 -2.73
C ARG A 267 -10.92 45.87 -3.91
N TYR A 268 -9.91 45.07 -4.21
CA TYR A 268 -9.94 44.05 -5.27
C TYR A 268 -9.26 42.75 -4.80
N GLU A 269 -9.67 41.61 -5.34
CA GLU A 269 -9.21 40.30 -4.85
C GLU A 269 -8.00 39.76 -5.62
N SER A 270 -7.92 40.04 -6.92
CA SER A 270 -6.84 39.53 -7.77
C SER A 270 -6.66 40.36 -9.04
N LEU A 271 -5.49 40.21 -9.66
CA LEU A 271 -5.10 40.79 -10.93
C LEU A 271 -5.03 39.70 -12.02
N ASP A 272 -5.63 39.96 -13.18
CA ASP A 272 -5.50 39.11 -14.39
C ASP A 272 -5.14 40.00 -15.58
N PHE A 273 -3.85 40.06 -15.89
CA PHE A 273 -3.28 41.07 -16.81
C PHE A 273 -3.72 42.48 -16.38
N ASP A 274 -4.27 43.27 -17.31
CA ASP A 274 -4.71 44.66 -17.06
C ASP A 274 -6.08 44.77 -16.35
N ILE A 275 -6.58 43.71 -15.72
CA ILE A 275 -7.94 43.64 -15.14
C ILE A 275 -7.88 43.35 -13.64
N LEU A 276 -8.42 44.28 -12.84
CA LEU A 276 -8.74 44.06 -11.43
C LEU A 276 -10.04 43.27 -11.32
N ARG A 277 -10.04 42.18 -10.56
CA ARG A 277 -11.20 41.29 -10.39
C ARG A 277 -11.82 41.40 -8.99
N ASN A 278 -13.12 41.14 -8.94
CA ASN A 278 -13.93 41.19 -7.72
C ASN A 278 -13.79 42.52 -6.97
N VAL A 279 -13.86 43.62 -7.72
CA VAL A 279 -13.86 44.96 -7.15
C VAL A 279 -15.15 45.15 -6.33
N ASP A 280 -14.99 45.46 -5.05
CA ASP A 280 -16.09 45.51 -4.08
C ASP A 280 -17.02 46.73 -4.25
N VAL A 281 -16.48 47.87 -4.66
CA VAL A 281 -17.19 49.12 -4.92
C VAL A 281 -17.24 49.38 -6.43
N GLY A 282 -18.47 49.41 -6.97
CA GLY A 282 -18.68 49.68 -8.39
C GLY A 282 -18.28 51.09 -8.81
N LEU A 283 -17.83 51.23 -10.07
CA LEU A 283 -17.32 52.49 -10.62
C LEU A 283 -18.30 53.69 -10.45
N PRO A 284 -17.91 54.76 -9.73
CA PRO A 284 -18.72 55.97 -9.57
C PRO A 284 -18.96 56.74 -10.88
N ALA A 285 -19.94 57.65 -10.89
CA ALA A 285 -20.18 58.50 -12.06
C ALA A 285 -19.15 59.64 -12.15
N ASN A 286 -18.56 59.85 -13.33
CA ASN A 286 -17.55 60.89 -13.63
C ASN A 286 -16.13 60.65 -13.06
N THR A 287 -15.74 59.40 -12.88
CA THR A 287 -14.36 58.96 -12.58
C THR A 287 -13.66 58.46 -13.85
N SER A 288 -12.39 58.83 -14.05
CA SER A 288 -11.58 58.38 -15.20
C SER A 288 -10.25 57.75 -14.82
N THR A 289 -9.89 57.81 -13.54
CA THR A 289 -8.61 57.35 -13.01
C THR A 289 -8.80 56.65 -11.67
N VAL A 290 -7.92 55.68 -11.43
CA VAL A 290 -7.72 55.02 -10.14
C VAL A 290 -6.40 55.51 -9.56
N LEU A 291 -6.38 55.73 -8.26
CA LEU A 291 -5.22 56.11 -7.47
C LEU A 291 -4.89 54.96 -6.53
N PHE A 292 -3.65 54.53 -6.51
CA PHE A 292 -3.10 53.61 -5.53
C PHE A 292 -2.22 54.42 -4.57
N THR A 293 -2.43 54.21 -3.28
CA THR A 293 -1.69 54.83 -2.16
C THR A 293 -1.24 53.70 -1.23
N ASN A 294 -0.12 53.86 -0.51
CA ASN A 294 0.47 52.90 0.46
C ASN A 294 1.39 51.76 -0.08
N PHE A 295 1.92 51.85 -1.31
CA PHE A 295 3.09 51.08 -1.84
C PHE A 295 3.07 49.54 -1.84
N SER A 296 2.14 48.91 -1.12
CA SER A 296 1.74 47.50 -1.19
C SER A 296 1.38 47.03 -2.59
N TRP A 297 1.22 47.96 -3.53
CA TRP A 297 1.00 47.68 -4.94
C TRP A 297 2.29 47.36 -5.71
N CYS A 298 3.51 47.57 -5.20
CA CYS A 298 4.75 47.23 -5.93
C CYS A 298 5.69 46.27 -5.21
N TRP A 299 5.36 45.88 -3.98
CA TRP A 299 6.09 44.88 -3.20
C TRP A 299 5.76 43.47 -3.70
N ASP A 300 6.79 42.69 -4.03
CA ASP A 300 6.70 41.27 -4.37
C ASP A 300 7.19 40.44 -3.18
N ALA A 301 6.26 39.73 -2.53
CA ALA A 301 6.51 38.90 -1.35
C ALA A 301 7.11 37.51 -1.68
N SER A 302 7.47 37.24 -2.94
CA SER A 302 8.06 35.96 -3.31
C SER A 302 9.53 35.84 -2.91
N VAL A 303 9.91 34.66 -2.41
CA VAL A 303 11.26 34.29 -1.97
C VAL A 303 12.32 34.72 -3.00
N GLY A 304 13.23 35.60 -2.59
CA GLY A 304 14.31 36.15 -3.41
C GLY A 304 13.92 37.22 -4.45
N ALA A 305 12.73 37.82 -4.36
CA ALA A 305 12.36 38.97 -5.16
C ALA A 305 13.23 40.19 -4.84
N VAL A 306 13.63 40.94 -5.87
CA VAL A 306 14.35 42.20 -5.69
C VAL A 306 13.36 43.34 -5.90
N ASN A 307 12.93 43.93 -4.80
CA ASN A 307 12.01 45.06 -4.80
C ASN A 307 12.77 46.38 -5.03
N ASP A 308 12.06 47.42 -5.48
CA ASP A 308 12.62 48.77 -5.55
C ASP A 308 12.70 49.33 -4.12
N PRO A 309 13.74 50.10 -3.71
CA PRO A 309 13.87 50.69 -2.37
C PRO A 309 12.70 51.51 -1.83
N ILE A 310 11.68 51.77 -2.64
CA ILE A 310 10.46 52.52 -2.33
C ILE A 310 9.27 51.56 -2.12
N CYS A 311 9.47 50.26 -2.38
CA CYS A 311 8.49 49.19 -2.26
C CYS A 311 8.84 48.21 -1.14
N ASP A 312 10.04 48.28 -0.57
CA ASP A 312 10.58 47.34 0.42
C ASP A 312 11.36 48.00 1.56
N ASP A 313 11.27 49.31 1.76
CA ASP A 313 11.98 49.99 2.85
C ASP A 313 11.55 49.48 4.24
N ASP A 314 10.26 49.23 4.43
CA ASP A 314 9.68 48.65 5.65
C ASP A 314 9.77 47.12 5.74
N TYR A 315 10.11 46.43 4.65
CA TYR A 315 10.16 44.96 4.58
C TYR A 315 11.43 44.44 3.91
N SER A 316 12.55 45.14 4.12
CA SER A 316 13.86 44.71 3.62
C SER A 316 14.21 43.34 4.19
N ASP A 317 14.42 42.37 3.31
CA ASP A 317 14.73 40.97 3.60
C ASP A 317 16.08 40.63 2.95
N THR A 318 17.12 40.51 3.77
CA THR A 318 18.52 40.39 3.33
C THR A 318 18.88 39.00 2.80
N ASP A 319 18.26 37.92 3.30
CA ASP A 319 18.54 36.54 2.87
C ASP A 319 17.46 35.92 1.99
N GLY A 320 16.28 36.51 1.95
CA GLY A 320 15.22 36.23 1.00
C GLY A 320 14.25 35.14 1.45
N ASP A 321 14.19 34.78 2.73
CA ASP A 321 13.30 33.75 3.29
C ASP A 321 11.86 34.22 3.48
N GLY A 322 11.62 35.53 3.35
CA GLY A 322 10.32 36.18 3.47
C GLY A 322 10.06 36.83 4.83
N LEU A 323 10.96 36.76 5.82
CA LEU A 323 10.97 37.58 7.04
C LEU A 323 11.73 38.88 6.80
N ALA A 324 11.26 39.99 7.36
CA ALA A 324 12.01 41.25 7.25
C ALA A 324 13.14 41.29 8.29
N ASP A 325 14.27 41.90 7.96
CA ASP A 325 15.47 41.98 8.81
C ASP A 325 15.13 42.47 10.24
N TRP A 326 14.19 43.41 10.34
CA TRP A 326 13.76 43.95 11.63
C TRP A 326 12.84 42.99 12.41
N GLU A 327 12.02 42.18 11.73
CA GLU A 327 11.16 41.17 12.36
C GLU A 327 11.99 40.10 13.04
N GLU A 328 13.07 39.69 12.37
CA GLU A 328 14.06 38.76 12.88
C GLU A 328 14.87 39.39 14.03
N TYR A 329 15.36 40.62 13.86
CA TYR A 329 16.15 41.30 14.89
C TYR A 329 15.35 41.54 16.19
N LEU A 330 14.07 41.91 16.06
CA LEU A 330 13.18 42.18 17.19
C LEU A 330 12.49 40.93 17.74
N ALA A 331 12.66 39.78 17.09
CA ALA A 331 11.93 38.56 17.38
C ALA A 331 10.40 38.81 17.44
N THR A 332 9.88 39.53 16.45
CA THR A 332 8.46 39.93 16.37
C THR A 332 7.53 38.72 16.51
N TRP A 333 7.96 37.58 15.96
CA TRP A 333 7.24 36.31 15.97
C TRP A 333 7.68 35.34 17.08
N GLY A 334 8.50 35.79 18.01
CA GLY A 334 8.92 35.06 19.20
C GLY A 334 10.35 34.50 19.16
N PHE A 335 10.97 34.43 17.98
CA PHE A 335 12.31 33.88 17.76
C PHE A 335 13.23 34.90 17.07
N PRO A 336 14.43 35.18 17.61
CA PRO A 336 15.43 36.01 16.95
C PRO A 336 16.30 35.18 15.99
N THR A 337 16.00 35.20 14.71
CA THR A 337 16.74 34.53 13.61
C THR A 337 17.90 35.40 13.09
N ASP A 338 18.78 34.86 12.24
CA ASP A 338 19.89 35.61 11.63
C ASP A 338 19.47 36.12 10.23
N PRO A 339 19.33 37.45 10.01
CA PRO A 339 18.88 38.03 8.74
C PRO A 339 19.77 37.82 7.51
N ASN A 340 20.79 36.96 7.63
CA ASN A 340 21.70 36.62 6.55
C ASN A 340 21.64 35.13 6.20
N LEU A 341 20.77 34.36 6.85
CA LEU A 341 20.63 32.92 6.76
C LEU A 341 19.15 32.56 6.63
N VAL A 342 18.77 32.14 5.42
CA VAL A 342 17.42 31.60 5.11
C VAL A 342 16.95 30.48 6.06
N ASP A 343 17.90 29.75 6.63
CA ASP A 343 17.71 28.65 7.58
C ASP A 343 18.78 28.85 8.67
N THR A 344 18.36 29.43 9.79
CA THR A 344 19.25 29.89 10.86
C THR A 344 19.94 28.72 11.57
N ASP A 345 19.26 27.59 11.75
CA ASP A 345 19.79 26.43 12.48
C ASP A 345 20.32 25.28 11.58
N SER A 346 20.13 25.41 10.28
CA SER A 346 20.63 24.54 9.21
C SER A 346 20.05 23.13 9.21
N ASP A 347 18.77 22.98 9.55
CA ASP A 347 18.06 21.70 9.54
C ASP A 347 17.39 21.33 8.21
N GLY A 348 17.30 22.29 7.29
CA GLY A 348 16.70 22.12 5.97
C GLY A 348 15.31 22.70 5.81
N VAL A 349 14.74 23.35 6.84
CA VAL A 349 13.52 24.17 6.77
C VAL A 349 13.90 25.64 6.89
N GLU A 350 13.19 26.52 6.18
CA GLU A 350 13.46 27.97 6.20
C GLU A 350 12.76 28.64 7.40
N ASP A 351 13.33 29.70 7.97
CA ASP A 351 12.89 30.27 9.27
C ASP A 351 11.42 30.71 9.25
N LEU A 352 10.96 31.32 8.15
CA LEU A 352 9.54 31.68 7.96
C LEU A 352 8.59 30.47 8.00
N ASP A 353 8.96 29.38 7.31
CA ASP A 353 8.14 28.17 7.21
C ASP A 353 7.94 27.53 8.59
N GLU A 354 8.96 27.60 9.43
CA GLU A 354 8.89 27.12 10.80
C GLU A 354 7.98 27.98 11.68
N ILE A 355 8.11 29.31 11.59
CA ILE A 355 7.25 30.25 12.33
C ILE A 355 5.78 30.05 11.95
N LEU A 356 5.47 29.88 10.66
CA LEU A 356 4.10 29.65 10.19
C LEU A 356 3.52 28.31 10.64
N ASN A 357 4.37 27.28 10.78
CA ASN A 357 3.98 25.96 11.26
C ASN A 357 4.07 25.78 12.79
N GLY A 358 4.61 26.78 13.49
CA GLY A 358 4.71 26.83 14.95
C GLY A 358 5.87 26.03 15.53
N THR A 359 6.94 25.81 14.76
CA THR A 359 8.22 25.22 15.18
C THR A 359 9.25 26.29 15.55
N ASP A 360 10.37 25.90 16.19
CA ASP A 360 11.42 26.82 16.66
C ASP A 360 12.59 26.87 15.66
N PRO A 361 12.77 27.96 14.88
CA PRO A 361 13.82 28.08 13.85
C PRO A 361 15.25 28.21 14.39
N LEU A 362 15.42 28.03 15.70
CA LEU A 362 16.71 28.01 16.37
C LEU A 362 17.05 26.63 16.96
N ASP A 363 16.15 25.66 16.85
CA ASP A 363 16.34 24.28 17.31
C ASP A 363 16.14 23.28 16.17
N PRO A 364 17.26 22.74 15.61
CA PRO A 364 17.19 21.92 14.41
C PRO A 364 16.52 20.56 14.66
N CYS A 365 16.24 20.24 15.92
CA CYS A 365 15.52 19.04 16.32
C CYS A 365 13.99 19.21 16.32
N GLU A 366 13.46 20.44 16.19
CA GLU A 366 12.04 20.75 16.33
C GLU A 366 11.35 21.18 15.02
N ASN A 367 11.59 20.54 13.88
CA ASN A 367 10.88 20.82 12.62
C ASN A 367 9.86 19.72 12.20
N LEU A 368 9.13 19.95 11.11
CA LEU A 368 8.12 19.05 10.53
C LEU A 368 8.57 18.32 9.24
N LEU A 369 9.86 18.39 8.88
CA LEU A 369 10.38 17.75 7.68
C LEU A 369 10.59 16.26 7.92
N ASP A 370 9.61 15.45 7.54
CA ASP A 370 9.57 13.99 7.71
C ASP A 370 9.34 13.34 6.31
N THR A 371 10.33 12.62 5.79
CA THR A 371 10.28 12.13 4.40
C THR A 371 9.64 10.76 4.24
N ASP A 372 9.85 9.86 5.19
CA ASP A 372 9.26 8.51 5.20
C ASP A 372 7.94 8.43 5.97
N GLY A 373 7.59 9.48 6.73
CA GLY A 373 6.29 9.65 7.37
C GLY A 373 6.14 8.84 8.65
N ASP A 374 7.25 8.43 9.27
CA ASP A 374 7.24 7.59 10.47
C ASP A 374 6.95 8.38 11.77
N GLY A 375 7.04 9.72 11.71
CA GLY A 375 6.82 10.64 12.82
C GLY A 375 8.09 11.20 13.48
N LEU A 376 9.28 10.86 12.98
CA LEU A 376 10.54 11.54 13.25
C LEU A 376 10.86 12.52 12.12
N ASN A 377 11.52 13.65 12.44
CA ASN A 377 11.99 14.54 11.39
C ASN A 377 13.39 14.14 10.89
N ASN A 378 13.68 14.43 9.63
CA ASN A 378 14.91 14.06 8.95
C ASN A 378 16.18 14.45 9.71
N TYR A 379 16.16 15.59 10.42
CA TYR A 379 17.33 16.05 11.18
C TYR A 379 17.55 15.21 12.44
N PHE A 380 16.47 14.89 13.16
CA PHE A 380 16.46 14.01 14.32
C PHE A 380 17.04 12.63 13.97
N GLU A 381 16.73 12.12 12.78
CA GLU A 381 17.17 10.79 12.34
C GLU A 381 18.65 10.77 11.92
N ASN A 382 19.09 11.84 11.26
CA ASN A 382 20.45 11.96 10.73
C ASN A 382 21.45 12.53 11.76
N THR A 383 21.02 12.85 12.98
CA THR A 383 21.91 13.39 14.01
C THR A 383 21.62 12.84 15.39
N THR A 384 22.68 12.53 16.15
CA THR A 384 22.52 12.11 17.53
C THR A 384 22.54 13.31 18.48
N GLY A 385 21.66 13.34 19.47
CA GLY A 385 21.75 14.25 20.61
C GLY A 385 20.62 15.26 20.76
N CYS A 386 19.62 15.19 19.88
CA CYS A 386 18.32 15.82 20.09
C CYS A 386 17.72 15.36 21.42
N THR A 387 17.01 16.26 22.11
CA THR A 387 16.35 15.90 23.36
C THR A 387 15.02 15.23 23.05
N VAL A 388 14.77 14.05 23.62
CA VAL A 388 13.50 13.33 23.43
C VAL A 388 12.43 14.01 24.31
N VAL A 389 11.85 15.11 23.82
CA VAL A 389 10.88 15.95 24.54
C VAL A 389 9.67 16.24 23.65
N PHE A 390 8.68 15.33 23.59
CA PHE A 390 7.41 15.59 22.86
C PHE A 390 6.16 15.06 23.62
N PRO A 391 4.95 15.60 23.34
CA PRO A 391 3.76 15.46 24.16
C PRO A 391 3.06 14.11 23.93
N GLY A 392 3.58 13.06 24.57
CA GLY A 392 3.00 11.71 24.49
C GLY A 392 3.98 10.62 24.89
N MET A 393 5.28 10.86 24.69
CA MET A 393 6.34 9.96 25.12
C MET A 393 6.63 10.17 26.62
N GLY A 394 6.40 9.14 27.44
CA GLY A 394 6.73 9.13 28.88
C GLY A 394 8.22 8.92 29.17
N GLY A 395 9.11 9.63 28.47
CA GLY A 395 10.57 9.47 28.55
C GLY A 395 11.26 10.43 29.54
N ASN A 396 12.31 9.97 30.20
CA ASN A 396 12.98 10.65 31.31
C ASN A 396 14.18 11.50 30.85
N PHE A 397 13.94 12.64 30.18
CA PHE A 397 14.96 13.64 29.83
C PHE A 397 16.28 13.04 29.27
N THR A 398 16.19 12.06 28.38
CA THR A 398 17.35 11.44 27.73
C THR A 398 17.60 12.10 26.37
N ASN A 399 18.88 12.21 26.00
CA ASN A 399 19.26 12.60 24.65
C ASN A 399 19.22 11.37 23.77
N ASP A 400 18.87 11.57 22.50
CA ASP A 400 18.99 10.56 21.47
C ASP A 400 20.44 10.03 21.36
N THR A 401 20.55 8.72 21.13
CA THR A 401 21.78 7.95 20.97
C THR A 401 21.83 7.08 19.73
N TYR A 402 20.75 6.98 18.95
CA TYR A 402 20.64 6.10 17.78
C TYR A 402 20.63 6.93 16.50
N PHE A 403 20.88 6.28 15.37
CA PHE A 403 20.87 6.93 14.07
C PHE A 403 19.98 6.09 13.17
N THR A 404 18.98 6.74 12.60
CA THR A 404 17.97 6.13 11.73
C THR A 404 18.10 6.68 10.31
N LEU A 405 17.45 6.01 9.36
CA LEU A 405 17.49 6.34 7.95
C LEU A 405 16.26 7.19 7.61
N TRP A 406 16.46 8.51 7.46
CA TRP A 406 15.42 9.49 7.10
C TRP A 406 14.54 9.23 5.88
N ASN A 407 14.77 8.13 5.16
CA ASN A 407 14.04 7.76 3.96
C ASN A 407 13.47 6.34 4.03
N GLU A 408 13.53 5.70 5.20
CA GLU A 408 13.05 4.35 5.48
C GLU A 408 12.37 4.37 6.85
N SER A 409 11.08 4.05 6.89
CA SER A 409 10.26 4.15 8.11
C SER A 409 10.65 3.17 9.23
N ASP A 410 11.44 2.14 8.91
CA ASP A 410 11.99 1.11 9.80
C ASP A 410 13.45 0.88 9.38
N THR A 411 14.39 1.39 10.18
CA THR A 411 15.81 1.40 9.82
C THR A 411 16.46 0.01 9.91
N ASP A 412 16.00 -0.85 10.82
CA ASP A 412 16.61 -2.15 11.09
C ASP A 412 15.82 -3.36 10.58
N ASN A 413 14.66 -3.07 9.98
CA ASN A 413 13.70 -4.00 9.38
C ASN A 413 13.09 -4.99 10.39
N GLY A 414 12.87 -4.55 11.63
CA GLY A 414 12.27 -5.35 12.70
C GLY A 414 10.73 -5.38 12.68
N GLY A 415 10.09 -4.54 11.85
CA GLY A 415 8.65 -4.46 11.66
C GLY A 415 7.96 -3.47 12.60
N VAL A 416 8.73 -2.65 13.32
CA VAL A 416 8.25 -1.52 14.12
C VAL A 416 8.91 -0.26 13.59
N THR A 417 8.15 0.83 13.43
CA THR A 417 8.75 2.07 12.91
C THR A 417 9.71 2.69 13.91
N ASP A 418 10.70 3.42 13.41
CA ASP A 418 11.76 4.02 14.23
C ASP A 418 11.16 4.91 15.36
N PHE A 419 10.15 5.72 15.03
CA PHE A 419 9.38 6.50 16.02
C PHE A 419 8.78 5.65 17.15
N GLN A 420 8.17 4.51 16.82
CA GLN A 420 7.50 3.64 17.78
C GLN A 420 8.52 2.92 18.68
N GLU A 421 9.70 2.64 18.16
CA GLU A 421 10.81 2.10 18.95
C GLU A 421 11.40 3.09 19.95
N TYR A 422 11.51 4.38 19.59
CA TYR A 422 11.84 5.43 20.56
C TYR A 422 10.80 5.52 21.69
N LEU A 423 9.51 5.29 21.38
CA LEU A 423 8.42 5.21 22.37
C LEU A 423 8.58 4.03 23.31
N ASP A 424 8.93 2.85 22.77
CA ASP A 424 9.09 1.62 23.53
C ASP A 424 10.45 1.48 24.21
N GLY A 425 11.42 2.31 23.83
CA GLY A 425 12.79 2.32 24.34
C GLY A 425 13.62 1.14 23.82
N THR A 426 13.30 0.65 22.62
CA THR A 426 14.03 -0.38 21.86
C THR A 426 15.11 0.27 20.99
N ASN A 427 15.85 -0.49 20.18
CA ASN A 427 16.98 0.03 19.42
C ASN A 427 16.66 0.09 17.92
N PRO A 428 16.25 1.26 17.40
CA PRO A 428 15.83 1.39 16.00
C PRO A 428 16.96 1.30 14.97
N GLN A 429 18.23 1.26 15.40
CA GLN A 429 19.33 1.38 14.44
C GLN A 429 19.74 0.04 13.78
N ASP A 430 19.74 -1.06 14.54
CA ASP A 430 20.40 -2.29 14.09
C ASP A 430 20.02 -3.58 14.84
N ASN A 431 18.90 -3.61 15.57
CA ASN A 431 18.49 -4.76 16.35
C ASN A 431 16.99 -5.14 16.22
N PRO A 432 16.61 -5.75 15.08
CA PRO A 432 15.21 -6.11 14.75
C PRO A 432 14.57 -7.18 15.67
N ASN A 433 15.27 -7.60 16.72
CA ASN A 433 14.79 -8.62 17.67
C ASN A 433 14.39 -8.01 19.02
N ASP A 434 14.65 -6.72 19.26
CA ASP A 434 14.17 -6.05 20.47
C ASP A 434 12.88 -5.25 20.28
N ASP A 435 12.43 -5.15 19.03
CA ASP A 435 11.13 -4.73 18.58
C ASP A 435 10.02 -5.29 19.45
N ARG A 436 9.16 -4.36 19.86
CA ARG A 436 7.99 -4.68 20.63
C ARG A 436 6.78 -4.55 19.73
N ASN A 437 6.56 -5.58 18.91
CA ASN A 437 5.52 -5.57 17.89
C ASN A 437 4.16 -5.13 18.46
N PRO A 438 3.38 -4.34 17.69
CA PRO A 438 2.00 -4.01 18.00
C PRO A 438 1.14 -5.26 18.15
N VAL A 439 -0.09 -5.07 18.62
CA VAL A 439 -1.03 -6.19 18.75
C VAL A 439 -1.22 -6.85 17.37
N ASP A 440 -1.01 -8.17 17.35
CA ASP A 440 -1.31 -9.07 16.24
C ASP A 440 -2.38 -10.04 16.78
N THR A 441 -3.62 -9.83 16.36
CA THR A 441 -4.82 -10.44 16.95
C THR A 441 -5.02 -11.89 16.52
N ASP A 442 -4.67 -12.24 15.29
CA ASP A 442 -4.79 -13.59 14.74
C ASP A 442 -3.46 -14.32 14.57
N GLY A 443 -2.33 -13.68 14.85
CA GLY A 443 -1.04 -14.31 15.07
C GLY A 443 -0.37 -14.83 13.81
N ASP A 444 -0.67 -14.23 12.65
CA ASP A 444 -0.15 -14.65 11.35
C ASP A 444 1.21 -14.00 11.00
N GLY A 445 1.63 -13.00 11.78
CA GLY A 445 2.88 -12.26 11.61
C GLY A 445 2.73 -10.83 11.11
N ILE A 446 1.53 -10.38 10.72
CA ILE A 446 1.24 -8.98 10.38
C ILE A 446 0.56 -8.29 11.57
N PRO A 447 1.03 -7.10 12.02
CA PRO A 447 0.35 -6.36 13.07
C PRO A 447 -1.00 -5.77 12.64
N ASP A 448 -2.00 -5.72 13.55
CA ASP A 448 -3.36 -5.23 13.29
C ASP A 448 -3.39 -3.84 12.58
N THR A 449 -2.41 -2.97 12.89
CA THR A 449 -2.30 -1.63 12.31
C THR A 449 -1.89 -1.65 10.85
N ILE A 450 -1.01 -2.58 10.47
CA ILE A 450 -0.54 -2.79 9.11
C ILE A 450 -1.66 -3.41 8.29
N GLU A 451 -2.33 -4.42 8.81
CA GLU A 451 -3.46 -5.07 8.13
C GLU A 451 -4.60 -4.10 7.80
N ASN A 452 -4.91 -3.19 8.73
CA ASN A 452 -5.90 -2.14 8.48
C ASN A 452 -5.45 -1.13 7.40
N SER A 453 -4.15 -1.06 7.09
CA SER A 453 -3.57 -0.21 6.03
C SER A 453 -3.41 -0.93 4.69
N THR A 454 -3.07 -2.23 4.70
CA THR A 454 -2.95 -3.09 3.52
C THR A 454 -4.33 -3.51 3.01
N GLY A 455 -5.28 -3.74 3.93
CA GLY A 455 -6.64 -4.18 3.65
C GLY A 455 -6.89 -5.67 3.91
N THR A 456 -5.96 -6.39 4.55
CA THR A 456 -6.19 -7.75 5.08
C THR A 456 -7.05 -7.70 6.35
N ASP A 457 -7.77 -8.79 6.69
CA ASP A 457 -8.61 -8.84 7.90
C ASP A 457 -7.78 -9.31 9.09
N TRP A 458 -7.45 -8.39 10.00
CA TRP A 458 -6.76 -8.59 11.29
C TRP A 458 -7.37 -9.60 12.28
N ARG A 459 -8.35 -10.39 11.85
CA ARG A 459 -8.97 -11.46 12.60
C ARG A 459 -8.98 -12.76 11.79
N ASP A 460 -8.61 -12.76 10.53
CA ASP A 460 -8.52 -13.94 9.70
C ASP A 460 -7.10 -14.06 9.16
N PRO A 461 -6.30 -15.02 9.66
CA PRO A 461 -4.89 -15.11 9.29
C PRO A 461 -4.65 -15.54 7.83
N ASP A 462 -5.71 -15.71 7.03
CA ASP A 462 -5.74 -16.13 5.62
C ASP A 462 -6.99 -15.47 5.00
N THR A 463 -6.85 -14.20 4.59
CA THR A 463 -7.95 -13.30 4.23
C THR A 463 -8.77 -13.82 3.05
N ASP A 464 -8.12 -14.46 2.08
CA ASP A 464 -8.78 -14.95 0.87
C ASP A 464 -9.17 -16.44 0.93
N GLY A 465 -8.69 -17.17 1.94
CA GLY A 465 -8.98 -18.57 2.20
C GLY A 465 -8.27 -19.54 1.25
N GLY A 466 -7.19 -19.12 0.60
CA GLY A 466 -6.35 -19.91 -0.31
C GLY A 466 -5.51 -20.97 0.40
N GLY A 467 -5.29 -20.80 1.71
CA GLY A 467 -4.67 -21.76 2.61
C GLY A 467 -3.25 -21.42 3.04
N ILE A 468 -2.68 -20.33 2.53
CA ILE A 468 -1.43 -19.72 3.02
C ILE A 468 -1.79 -18.51 3.90
N PRO A 469 -1.10 -18.29 5.02
CA PRO A 469 -1.38 -17.12 5.85
C PRO A 469 -0.95 -15.79 5.21
N ASP A 470 -1.66 -14.69 5.47
CA ASP A 470 -1.38 -13.38 4.86
C ASP A 470 0.05 -12.92 5.17
N GLY A 471 0.54 -13.15 6.40
CA GLY A 471 1.91 -12.87 6.81
C GLY A 471 3.00 -13.63 6.05
N GLN A 472 2.67 -14.78 5.46
CA GLN A 472 3.58 -15.54 4.60
C GLN A 472 3.52 -15.05 3.14
N GLU A 473 2.36 -14.57 2.68
CA GLU A 473 2.20 -13.99 1.35
C GLU A 473 2.76 -12.57 1.26
N CYS A 474 2.59 -11.78 2.32
CA CYS A 474 2.99 -10.39 2.45
C CYS A 474 3.99 -10.20 3.61
N THR A 475 5.23 -10.64 3.37
CA THR A 475 6.34 -10.44 4.31
C THR A 475 6.61 -8.95 4.55
N SER A 476 7.24 -8.62 5.69
CA SER A 476 7.47 -7.24 6.14
C SER A 476 8.09 -6.30 5.10
N GLU A 477 8.95 -6.80 4.22
CA GLU A 477 9.57 -6.04 3.13
C GLU A 477 8.55 -5.43 2.12
N PHE A 478 7.28 -5.87 2.12
CA PHE A 478 6.24 -5.42 1.18
C PHE A 478 5.09 -4.64 1.83
N TRP A 479 5.15 -4.35 3.14
CA TRP A 479 4.07 -3.65 3.86
C TRP A 479 3.81 -2.24 3.32
N ASP A 480 4.86 -1.44 3.09
CA ASP A 480 4.76 -0.08 2.51
C ASP A 480 4.17 -0.08 1.08
N GLY A 481 4.37 -1.18 0.36
CA GLY A 481 3.83 -1.40 -0.98
C GLY A 481 2.39 -1.90 -1.00
N GLN A 482 1.72 -2.03 0.15
CA GLN A 482 0.43 -2.72 0.28
C GLN A 482 0.47 -4.12 -0.35
N CYS A 483 1.52 -4.89 -0.02
CA CYS A 483 1.79 -6.23 -0.55
C CYS A 483 2.06 -6.28 -2.07
N ALA A 484 2.22 -5.13 -2.74
CA ALA A 484 2.47 -5.09 -4.17
C ALA A 484 3.87 -5.64 -4.52
N GLY A 485 3.89 -6.71 -5.32
CA GLY A 485 5.12 -7.33 -5.80
C GLY A 485 5.69 -8.42 -4.89
N ALA A 486 4.96 -8.80 -3.84
CA ALA A 486 5.22 -10.00 -3.06
C ALA A 486 5.04 -11.27 -3.91
N LEU A 487 5.45 -12.43 -3.37
CA LEU A 487 5.39 -13.71 -4.10
C LEU A 487 3.97 -14.29 -4.19
N GLY A 488 3.12 -14.02 -3.19
CA GLY A 488 1.69 -14.31 -3.15
C GLY A 488 0.87 -13.02 -3.06
N ASP A 489 -0.43 -13.13 -3.30
CA ASP A 489 -1.41 -12.03 -3.24
C ASP A 489 -2.48 -12.41 -2.20
N PRO A 490 -2.49 -11.79 -1.00
CA PRO A 490 -3.45 -12.09 0.09
C PRO A 490 -4.94 -11.92 -0.25
N TRP A 491 -5.24 -11.53 -1.49
CA TRP A 491 -6.60 -11.32 -2.01
C TRP A 491 -6.93 -12.21 -3.22
N ASP A 492 -6.02 -13.05 -3.72
CA ASP A 492 -6.25 -14.00 -4.82
C ASP A 492 -5.93 -15.46 -4.41
N PRO A 493 -6.93 -16.27 -4.04
CA PRO A 493 -6.70 -17.62 -3.49
C PRO A 493 -6.26 -18.64 -4.56
N SER A 494 -5.97 -18.18 -5.78
CA SER A 494 -5.65 -19.00 -6.94
C SER A 494 -4.17 -19.10 -7.28
N ASP A 495 -3.31 -18.27 -6.67
CA ASP A 495 -1.85 -18.31 -6.80
C ASP A 495 -1.15 -19.05 -5.64
N ASP A 496 -1.86 -19.22 -4.53
CA ASP A 496 -1.57 -19.99 -3.32
C ASP A 496 -1.18 -21.48 -3.55
N ILE A 497 -2.09 -22.42 -3.25
CA ILE A 497 -1.80 -23.86 -3.25
C ILE A 497 -2.14 -24.44 -4.61
N SER A 498 -1.12 -24.58 -5.44
CA SER A 498 -1.24 -25.27 -6.72
C SER A 498 -1.56 -26.75 -6.53
N SER A 499 -2.75 -27.15 -7.01
CA SER A 499 -3.27 -28.52 -6.86
C SER A 499 -2.36 -29.62 -7.43
N ASN A 500 -1.52 -29.27 -8.41
CA ASN A 500 -0.65 -30.21 -9.13
C ASN A 500 0.81 -30.17 -8.65
N SER A 501 1.18 -29.21 -7.80
CA SER A 501 2.51 -29.13 -7.21
C SER A 501 2.67 -30.17 -6.09
N MET A 502 3.84 -30.83 -6.05
CA MET A 502 4.22 -31.74 -4.98
C MET A 502 4.90 -30.95 -3.86
N TYR A 503 4.43 -31.10 -2.63
CA TYR A 503 4.98 -30.43 -1.45
C TYR A 503 5.90 -31.35 -0.67
N LEU A 504 5.52 -32.62 -0.54
CA LEU A 504 6.21 -33.58 0.31
C LEU A 504 6.32 -34.96 -0.36
N TYR A 505 7.53 -35.51 -0.31
CA TYR A 505 7.85 -36.89 -0.66
C TYR A 505 8.32 -37.64 0.59
N ALA A 506 7.43 -38.44 1.20
CA ALA A 506 7.68 -39.09 2.48
C ALA A 506 8.07 -40.56 2.31
N ILE A 507 9.36 -40.86 2.45
CA ILE A 507 9.92 -42.21 2.31
C ILE A 507 9.80 -42.96 3.64
N ASN A 508 9.15 -44.12 3.60
CA ASN A 508 9.02 -44.95 4.79
C ASN A 508 10.23 -45.88 4.91
N GLN A 509 10.97 -45.77 6.02
CA GLN A 509 12.14 -46.60 6.29
C GLN A 509 11.79 -47.91 7.05
N SER A 510 10.51 -48.13 7.35
CA SER A 510 10.01 -49.21 8.22
C SER A 510 9.13 -50.21 7.47
N SER A 511 9.24 -51.50 7.78
CA SER A 511 8.47 -52.55 7.09
C SER A 511 7.07 -52.83 7.68
N ILE A 512 6.59 -51.99 8.58
CA ILE A 512 5.38 -52.24 9.41
C ILE A 512 4.21 -51.30 9.10
N LEU A 513 4.36 -50.40 8.13
CA LEU A 513 3.34 -49.43 7.76
C LEU A 513 2.11 -50.11 7.15
N ASP A 514 0.93 -49.77 7.67
CA ASP A 514 -0.34 -49.96 6.96
C ASP A 514 -0.69 -48.69 6.15
N PRO A 515 -0.55 -48.70 4.81
CA PRO A 515 -0.82 -47.53 3.97
C PRO A 515 -2.32 -47.23 3.81
N THR A 516 -3.21 -48.05 4.36
CA THR A 516 -4.66 -47.80 4.30
C THR A 516 -5.16 -46.80 5.34
N ASN A 517 -4.35 -46.51 6.36
CA ASN A 517 -4.64 -45.47 7.33
C ASN A 517 -4.23 -44.10 6.78
N THR A 518 -5.15 -43.13 6.81
CA THR A 518 -4.86 -41.75 6.42
C THR A 518 -3.82 -41.14 7.35
N ILE A 519 -2.77 -40.57 6.75
CA ILE A 519 -1.76 -39.78 7.47
C ILE A 519 -2.15 -38.31 7.33
N TYR A 520 -2.11 -37.58 8.44
CA TYR A 520 -2.33 -36.14 8.48
C TYR A 520 -0.98 -35.45 8.63
N TRP A 521 -0.60 -34.70 7.60
CA TRP A 521 0.60 -33.87 7.52
C TRP A 521 0.21 -32.45 7.90
N ARG A 522 0.44 -32.09 9.15
CA ARG A 522 0.17 -30.77 9.69
C ARG A 522 1.13 -29.74 9.08
N TRP A 523 0.59 -28.57 8.77
CA TRP A 523 1.37 -27.40 8.41
C TRP A 523 1.20 -26.33 9.51
N HIS A 524 0.03 -25.68 9.59
CA HIS A 524 -0.26 -24.65 10.58
C HIS A 524 -1.31 -25.07 11.61
N THR A 525 -1.17 -24.62 12.85
CA THR A 525 -2.13 -24.86 13.94
C THR A 525 -2.64 -23.56 14.52
N TYR A 526 -3.97 -23.44 14.61
CA TYR A 526 -4.65 -22.27 15.15
C TYR A 526 -5.46 -22.64 16.42
N ASP A 527 -5.29 -21.89 17.49
CA ASP A 527 -5.82 -22.22 18.82
C ASP A 527 -6.67 -21.12 19.49
N GLN A 528 -6.75 -19.93 18.90
CA GLN A 528 -7.56 -18.80 19.36
C GLN A 528 -8.69 -18.49 18.38
N TYR A 529 -9.92 -18.35 18.88
CA TYR A 529 -11.07 -17.99 18.04
C TYR A 529 -11.23 -16.46 17.96
N THR A 530 -11.23 -15.91 16.75
CA THR A 530 -11.24 -14.46 16.46
C THR A 530 -12.61 -13.93 16.01
N ARG A 531 -13.66 -14.78 16.07
CA ARG A 531 -15.05 -14.57 15.59
C ARG A 531 -15.26 -14.80 14.11
N VAL A 532 -14.34 -14.38 13.25
CA VAL A 532 -14.39 -14.66 11.80
C VAL A 532 -13.63 -15.95 11.46
N SER A 533 -12.52 -16.21 12.14
CA SER A 533 -11.67 -17.38 11.88
C SER A 533 -10.98 -17.87 13.16
N TRP A 534 -9.82 -18.52 13.01
CA TRP A 534 -8.98 -19.00 14.10
C TRP A 534 -7.55 -18.54 13.88
N GLY A 535 -7.02 -17.83 14.87
CA GLY A 535 -5.64 -17.37 14.93
C GLY A 535 -4.77 -18.15 15.92
N VAL A 536 -3.53 -17.70 16.06
CA VAL A 536 -2.51 -18.24 16.96
C VAL A 536 -2.43 -17.39 18.22
N ASN A 537 -2.53 -18.02 19.39
CA ASN A 537 -2.38 -17.32 20.66
C ASN A 537 -0.89 -17.06 20.98
N THR A 538 -0.36 -15.96 20.48
CA THR A 538 1.04 -15.53 20.67
C THR A 538 1.47 -15.46 22.15
N THR A 539 0.54 -15.22 23.08
CA THR A 539 0.85 -15.18 24.53
C THR A 539 1.13 -16.56 25.14
N LEU A 540 0.66 -17.63 24.50
CA LEU A 540 0.89 -19.01 24.91
C LEU A 540 2.07 -19.64 24.18
N VAL A 541 2.42 -19.17 22.98
CA VAL A 541 3.49 -19.73 22.16
C VAL A 541 4.86 -19.39 22.75
N GLY A 542 5.46 -20.37 23.43
CA GLY A 542 6.89 -20.35 23.74
C GLY A 542 7.60 -21.36 22.84
N ASN A 543 8.69 -20.94 22.21
CA ASN A 543 9.50 -21.82 21.37
C ASN A 543 10.65 -22.47 22.16
N THR A 544 10.88 -23.76 21.93
CA THR A 544 12.03 -24.49 22.46
C THR A 544 12.96 -24.84 21.29
N GLN A 545 14.17 -24.28 21.30
CA GLN A 545 15.18 -24.60 20.31
C GLN A 545 15.52 -26.11 20.34
N MET A 546 15.41 -26.74 19.18
CA MET A 546 15.65 -28.16 19.00
C MET A 546 17.14 -28.44 18.81
N THR A 547 17.54 -29.64 19.23
CA THR A 547 18.85 -30.20 18.93
C THR A 547 18.66 -31.51 18.16
N THR A 548 19.70 -31.98 17.49
CA THR A 548 19.66 -33.33 16.89
C THR A 548 19.31 -34.36 17.96
N ASP A 549 18.42 -35.30 17.65
CA ASP A 549 17.81 -36.27 18.59
C ASP A 549 16.79 -35.68 19.57
N PHE A 550 16.16 -34.54 19.24
CA PHE A 550 15.03 -34.01 20.02
C PHE A 550 13.85 -35.00 20.03
N SER A 551 13.20 -35.15 21.18
CA SER A 551 12.06 -36.05 21.34
C SER A 551 11.01 -35.47 22.27
N THR A 552 9.74 -35.61 21.93
CA THR A 552 8.61 -35.21 22.77
C THR A 552 7.42 -36.15 22.58
N THR A 553 6.75 -36.49 23.69
CA THR A 553 5.50 -37.26 23.69
C THR A 553 4.28 -36.39 24.01
N GLN A 554 4.45 -35.08 24.08
CA GLN A 554 3.38 -34.15 24.41
C GLN A 554 2.30 -34.16 23.32
N GLY A 555 1.03 -34.36 23.68
CA GLY A 555 -0.07 -34.32 22.71
C GLY A 555 -0.11 -35.50 21.72
N VAL A 556 0.71 -36.53 21.93
CA VAL A 556 0.69 -37.79 21.19
C VAL A 556 0.02 -38.86 22.03
N ALA A 557 -0.70 -39.79 21.39
CA ALA A 557 -1.34 -40.91 22.09
C ALA A 557 -0.36 -41.68 22.97
N ASP A 558 -0.83 -42.18 24.11
CA ASP A 558 -0.04 -43.03 25.00
C ASP A 558 0.49 -44.28 24.26
N GLN A 559 1.72 -44.69 24.59
CA GLN A 559 2.43 -45.80 23.94
C GLN A 559 1.62 -47.11 23.88
N GLN A 560 0.70 -47.32 24.81
CA GLN A 560 -0.15 -48.52 24.81
C GLN A 560 -1.09 -48.62 23.59
N PHE A 561 -1.35 -47.50 22.91
CA PHE A 561 -2.20 -47.44 21.72
C PHE A 561 -1.41 -47.51 20.41
N TRP A 562 -0.07 -47.52 20.48
CA TRP A 562 0.76 -47.62 19.28
C TRP A 562 0.77 -49.06 18.77
N ASP A 563 0.61 -49.22 17.46
CA ASP A 563 0.61 -50.51 16.81
C ASP A 563 1.97 -51.20 17.03
N ASN A 564 1.92 -52.40 17.63
CA ASN A 564 3.09 -53.17 18.11
C ASN A 564 4.02 -52.42 19.08
N SER A 565 3.60 -51.30 19.68
CA SER A 565 4.41 -50.43 20.53
C SER A 565 5.71 -49.93 19.86
N THR A 566 5.68 -49.77 18.53
CA THR A 566 6.84 -49.37 17.70
C THR A 566 6.63 -48.02 17.04
N LEU A 567 7.75 -47.33 16.76
CA LEU A 567 7.78 -46.11 15.96
C LEU A 567 8.27 -46.44 14.55
N MET A 568 7.69 -45.78 13.56
CA MET A 568 8.06 -45.86 12.15
C MET A 568 8.98 -44.70 11.82
N GLY A 569 10.14 -44.99 11.22
CA GLY A 569 11.06 -43.98 10.71
C GLY A 569 10.64 -43.46 9.33
N TRP A 570 10.72 -42.15 9.16
CA TRP A 570 10.43 -41.44 7.92
C TRP A 570 11.61 -40.55 7.53
N GLU A 571 11.84 -40.49 6.23
CA GLU A 571 12.67 -39.48 5.58
C GLU A 571 11.73 -38.61 4.76
N LEU A 572 11.55 -37.37 5.21
CA LEU A 572 10.67 -36.39 4.59
C LEU A 572 11.52 -35.51 3.69
N GLU A 573 11.30 -35.61 2.38
CA GLU A 573 11.94 -34.74 1.39
C GLU A 573 10.92 -33.69 0.92
N TYR A 574 11.21 -32.44 1.19
CA TYR A 574 10.41 -31.30 0.75
C TYR A 574 10.77 -30.92 -0.69
N ARG A 575 9.77 -30.52 -1.49
CA ARG A 575 9.93 -30.22 -2.92
C ARG A 575 9.19 -28.94 -3.28
N GLY A 576 9.80 -28.12 -4.14
CA GLY A 576 9.19 -26.88 -4.64
C GLY A 576 8.64 -26.01 -3.50
N PRO A 577 7.33 -25.73 -3.48
CA PRO A 577 6.70 -24.89 -2.46
C PRO A 577 6.59 -25.52 -1.06
N GLY A 578 7.00 -26.78 -0.87
CA GLY A 578 7.02 -27.42 0.45
C GLY A 578 8.31 -27.23 1.24
N VAL A 579 9.34 -26.59 0.66
CA VAL A 579 10.60 -26.29 1.36
C VAL A 579 10.34 -25.15 2.33
N ALA A 580 10.65 -25.34 3.61
CA ALA A 580 10.48 -24.29 4.60
C ALA A 580 11.71 -23.38 4.62
N ASP A 581 11.51 -22.10 4.31
CA ASP A 581 12.49 -21.03 4.45
C ASP A 581 12.52 -20.48 5.89
N PRO A 582 13.54 -19.66 6.28
CA PRO A 582 13.59 -19.08 7.62
C PRO A 582 12.32 -18.29 7.95
N GLY A 583 11.70 -18.59 9.10
CA GLY A 583 10.41 -18.01 9.51
C GLY A 583 9.22 -18.92 9.21
N GLU A 584 9.35 -19.91 8.34
CA GLU A 584 8.25 -20.81 7.94
C GLU A 584 8.17 -22.09 8.78
N GLU A 585 6.97 -22.69 8.82
CA GLU A 585 6.68 -23.93 9.53
C GLU A 585 6.90 -25.18 8.67
N LEU A 586 7.47 -26.23 9.25
CA LEU A 586 7.67 -27.52 8.59
C LEU A 586 6.38 -28.35 8.50
N ILE A 587 6.13 -28.91 7.32
CA ILE A 587 5.06 -29.90 7.13
C ILE A 587 5.47 -31.24 7.77
N LEU A 588 4.75 -31.68 8.80
CA LEU A 588 5.09 -32.86 9.60
C LEU A 588 3.85 -33.71 9.92
N PRO A 589 3.98 -35.04 10.10
CA PRO A 589 2.90 -35.85 10.66
C PRO A 589 2.45 -35.31 12.03
N HIS A 590 1.13 -35.17 12.22
CA HIS A 590 0.52 -34.59 13.43
C HIS A 590 1.01 -35.21 14.75
N ASN A 591 1.41 -36.48 14.73
CA ASN A 591 1.80 -37.28 15.89
C ASN A 591 3.30 -37.60 15.96
N THR A 592 4.17 -36.77 15.38
CA THR A 592 5.64 -36.93 15.42
C THR A 592 6.21 -36.98 16.84
N VAL A 593 7.12 -37.94 17.10
CA VAL A 593 7.68 -38.19 18.44
C VAL A 593 9.17 -37.85 18.53
N ASN A 594 9.99 -38.34 17.59
CA ASN A 594 11.43 -38.08 17.59
C ASN A 594 11.87 -37.39 16.30
N PHE A 595 12.80 -36.48 16.43
CA PHE A 595 13.51 -35.77 15.36
C PHE A 595 14.97 -36.23 15.39
N THR A 596 15.30 -37.18 14.54
CA THR A 596 16.61 -37.85 14.54
C THR A 596 17.70 -37.04 13.82
N GLY A 597 17.31 -36.09 12.96
CA GLY A 597 18.22 -35.15 12.33
C GLY A 597 17.59 -34.48 11.09
N TRP A 598 18.32 -33.55 10.50
CA TRP A 598 18.00 -32.88 9.23
C TRP A 598 19.32 -32.60 8.48
N ILE A 599 19.26 -32.43 7.15
CA ILE A 599 20.46 -32.44 6.30
C ILE A 599 21.30 -31.16 6.45
N ASP A 600 20.67 -30.00 6.68
CA ASP A 600 21.38 -28.75 6.91
C ASP A 600 21.54 -28.44 8.42
N PRO A 601 22.70 -28.72 9.03
CA PRO A 601 22.91 -28.46 10.45
C PRO A 601 23.03 -26.96 10.78
N THR A 602 23.05 -26.06 9.79
CA THR A 602 22.99 -24.61 10.01
C THR A 602 21.57 -24.09 10.16
N ALA A 603 20.57 -24.85 9.71
CA ALA A 603 19.17 -24.58 10.02
C ALA A 603 18.92 -24.86 11.52
N GLY A 604 18.58 -23.82 12.27
CA GLY A 604 17.96 -23.94 13.58
C GLY A 604 16.52 -24.42 13.42
N LEU A 605 16.03 -25.24 14.34
CA LEU A 605 14.60 -25.60 14.39
C LEU A 605 14.05 -25.24 15.76
N ASN A 606 12.89 -24.60 15.80
CA ASN A 606 12.25 -24.14 17.01
C ASN A 606 10.89 -24.84 17.18
N PHE A 607 10.74 -25.64 18.24
CA PHE A 607 9.52 -26.38 18.53
C PHE A 607 8.56 -25.55 19.37
N SER A 608 7.33 -25.32 18.90
CA SER A 608 6.29 -24.65 19.68
C SER A 608 5.82 -25.53 20.85
N ASN A 609 5.87 -24.98 22.06
CA ASN A 609 5.54 -25.71 23.28
C ASN A 609 4.07 -26.10 23.40
N PHE A 610 3.16 -25.53 22.61
CA PHE A 610 1.72 -25.81 22.70
C PHE A 610 1.12 -26.34 21.40
N THR A 611 1.39 -25.68 20.28
CA THR A 611 0.84 -26.08 18.98
C THR A 611 1.53 -27.31 18.41
N ARG A 612 2.82 -27.51 18.76
CA ARG A 612 3.75 -28.55 18.25
C ARG A 612 4.23 -28.30 16.81
N ASP A 613 4.02 -27.10 16.30
CA ASP A 613 4.58 -26.69 15.02
C ASP A 613 6.09 -26.49 15.17
N VAL A 614 6.81 -26.63 14.06
CA VAL A 614 8.27 -26.55 14.04
C VAL A 614 8.68 -25.49 13.04
N LEU A 615 9.16 -24.37 13.56
CA LEU A 615 9.64 -23.23 12.78
C LEU A 615 11.09 -23.46 12.36
N ALA A 616 11.39 -23.22 11.09
CA ALA A 616 12.74 -23.16 10.56
C ALA A 616 13.38 -21.80 10.87
N ASP A 617 14.62 -21.82 11.32
CA ASP A 617 15.40 -20.63 11.72
C ASP A 617 16.76 -20.65 11.01
N GLY A 618 17.19 -19.48 10.53
CA GLY A 618 18.52 -19.23 9.96
C GLY A 618 18.77 -19.73 8.54
N SER A 619 18.29 -20.92 8.15
CA SER A 619 18.40 -21.41 6.77
C SER A 619 17.26 -22.36 6.40
N SER A 620 17.05 -22.55 5.10
CA SER A 620 15.99 -23.42 4.60
C SER A 620 16.23 -24.91 4.88
N VAL A 621 15.14 -25.65 5.01
CA VAL A 621 15.14 -27.07 5.37
C VAL A 621 14.44 -27.89 4.28
N ASP A 622 15.23 -28.71 3.58
CA ASP A 622 14.77 -29.53 2.47
C ASP A 622 14.53 -31.00 2.86
N THR A 623 15.14 -31.50 3.95
CA THR A 623 14.98 -32.89 4.38
C THR A 623 15.11 -33.09 5.89
N VAL A 624 14.15 -33.83 6.47
CA VAL A 624 14.10 -34.14 7.91
C VAL A 624 13.87 -35.64 8.14
N PHE A 625 14.57 -36.19 9.14
CA PHE A 625 14.44 -37.58 9.59
C PHE A 625 13.66 -37.64 10.91
N ILE A 626 12.47 -38.23 10.88
CA ILE A 626 11.57 -38.29 12.03
C ILE A 626 11.10 -39.71 12.34
N THR A 627 10.47 -39.90 13.50
CA THR A 627 9.72 -41.12 13.80
C THR A 627 8.32 -40.84 14.33
N THR A 628 7.33 -41.60 13.85
CA THR A 628 5.92 -41.47 14.25
C THR A 628 5.30 -42.82 14.65
N PRO A 629 4.30 -42.85 15.54
CA PRO A 629 3.52 -44.05 15.82
C PRO A 629 2.34 -44.19 14.84
N GLN A 630 1.95 -45.43 14.54
CA GLN A 630 0.64 -45.71 13.97
C GLN A 630 -0.32 -46.07 15.11
N VAL A 631 -1.51 -45.48 15.14
CA VAL A 631 -2.48 -45.65 16.23
C VAL A 631 -3.83 -46.10 15.66
N THR A 632 -4.23 -47.32 15.99
CA THR A 632 -5.53 -47.86 15.57
C THR A 632 -6.59 -47.71 16.68
N ILE A 633 -7.52 -46.76 16.51
CA ILE A 633 -8.60 -46.51 17.49
C ILE A 633 -9.75 -47.52 17.32
N THR A 634 -9.76 -48.56 18.14
CA THR A 634 -10.81 -49.60 18.11
C THR A 634 -12.16 -49.11 18.63
N GLN A 635 -13.26 -49.78 18.27
CA GLN A 635 -14.61 -49.48 18.79
C GLN A 635 -14.67 -49.44 20.33
N ALA A 636 -13.96 -50.33 21.01
CA ALA A 636 -13.93 -50.36 22.47
C ALA A 636 -13.30 -49.10 23.09
N ILE A 637 -12.30 -48.51 22.43
CA ILE A 637 -11.68 -47.25 22.85
C ILE A 637 -12.66 -46.10 22.62
N ARG A 638 -13.32 -46.05 21.45
CA ARG A 638 -14.32 -45.03 21.12
C ARG A 638 -15.45 -44.97 22.14
N GLU A 639 -16.08 -46.11 22.44
CA GLU A 639 -17.19 -46.21 23.39
C GLU A 639 -16.81 -45.83 24.84
N ASN A 640 -15.51 -45.91 25.19
CA ASN A 640 -14.99 -45.57 26.51
C ASN A 640 -14.21 -44.25 26.54
N SER A 641 -14.35 -43.41 25.52
CA SER A 641 -13.69 -42.11 25.44
C SER A 641 -14.38 -41.03 26.29
N THR A 642 -13.57 -40.15 26.87
CA THR A 642 -13.96 -38.98 27.66
C THR A 642 -13.12 -37.77 27.24
N VAL A 643 -13.59 -36.58 27.58
CA VAL A 643 -12.89 -35.32 27.32
C VAL A 643 -11.57 -35.27 28.08
N PHE A 644 -10.50 -34.77 27.47
CA PHE A 644 -9.22 -34.52 28.14
C PHE A 644 -9.34 -33.37 29.16
N THR A 645 -8.68 -33.47 30.32
CA THR A 645 -8.87 -32.54 31.45
C THR A 645 -7.59 -31.80 31.85
N GLY A 646 -6.60 -31.71 30.96
CA GLY A 646 -5.28 -31.12 31.24
C GLY A 646 -4.93 -29.87 30.42
N THR A 647 -5.87 -29.33 29.65
CA THR A 647 -5.68 -28.18 28.76
C THR A 647 -6.82 -27.19 28.95
N ASP A 648 -6.55 -26.04 29.56
CA ASP A 648 -7.57 -25.02 29.79
C ASP A 648 -7.75 -24.11 28.56
N TYR A 649 -6.66 -23.78 27.85
CA TYR A 649 -6.69 -22.89 26.67
C TYR A 649 -7.51 -23.44 25.49
N ALA A 650 -7.50 -24.76 25.31
CA ALA A 650 -8.13 -25.44 24.18
C ALA A 650 -9.67 -25.49 24.26
N THR A 651 -10.27 -24.90 25.30
CA THR A 651 -11.73 -24.75 25.45
C THR A 651 -12.19 -23.30 25.48
N ASP A 652 -11.28 -22.34 25.36
CA ASP A 652 -11.61 -20.93 25.49
C ASP A 652 -12.45 -20.44 24.29
N LEU A 653 -13.51 -19.68 24.60
CA LEU A 653 -14.36 -18.96 23.66
C LEU A 653 -14.73 -17.59 24.26
N PRO A 654 -15.11 -16.60 23.43
CA PRO A 654 -15.67 -15.34 23.91
C PRO A 654 -16.83 -15.57 24.88
N ARG A 655 -16.95 -14.73 25.92
CA ARG A 655 -17.92 -14.92 27.02
C ARG A 655 -19.37 -14.96 26.54
N GLU A 656 -19.65 -14.30 25.44
CA GLU A 656 -20.93 -14.19 24.76
C GLU A 656 -21.52 -15.56 24.37
N PHE A 657 -20.67 -16.56 24.10
CA PHE A 657 -21.11 -17.95 23.87
C PHE A 657 -21.66 -18.64 25.13
N THR A 658 -21.35 -18.11 26.32
CA THR A 658 -21.78 -18.64 27.63
C THR A 658 -22.87 -17.82 28.30
N ASP A 659 -23.15 -16.61 27.79
CA ASP A 659 -24.15 -15.70 28.34
C ASP A 659 -25.58 -16.10 27.94
N ARG A 660 -26.48 -16.15 28.92
CA ARG A 660 -27.88 -16.53 28.69
C ARG A 660 -28.67 -15.39 28.05
N GLY A 661 -29.28 -15.65 26.90
CA GLY A 661 -30.14 -14.73 26.15
C GLY A 661 -29.44 -13.90 25.07
N GLY A 662 -28.15 -14.16 24.79
CA GLY A 662 -27.41 -13.57 23.66
C GLY A 662 -27.70 -14.30 22.34
N ALA A 663 -27.35 -13.71 21.20
CA ALA A 663 -27.62 -14.33 19.89
C ALA A 663 -26.75 -15.59 19.67
N LEU A 664 -25.54 -15.62 20.23
CA LEU A 664 -24.61 -16.74 20.17
C LEU A 664 -25.05 -17.97 21.01
N GLU A 665 -26.07 -17.85 21.87
CA GLU A 665 -26.71 -19.00 22.53
C GLU A 665 -27.35 -19.96 21.51
N LEU A 666 -27.66 -19.49 20.29
CA LEU A 666 -28.16 -20.33 19.21
C LEU A 666 -27.17 -21.45 18.85
N VAL A 667 -25.86 -21.15 18.81
CA VAL A 667 -24.81 -22.10 18.42
C VAL A 667 -24.72 -23.25 19.42
N SER A 668 -24.68 -22.93 20.72
CA SER A 668 -24.68 -23.95 21.78
C SER A 668 -26.00 -24.71 21.85
N GLY A 669 -27.13 -24.04 21.61
CA GLY A 669 -28.46 -24.65 21.53
C GLY A 669 -28.60 -25.70 20.40
N ILE A 670 -28.13 -25.36 19.19
CA ILE A 670 -28.12 -26.28 18.04
C ILE A 670 -27.17 -27.45 18.33
N THR A 671 -25.96 -27.17 18.82
CA THR A 671 -24.96 -28.20 19.16
C THR A 671 -25.54 -29.21 20.16
N GLN A 672 -26.20 -28.74 21.22
CA GLN A 672 -26.81 -29.62 22.21
C GLN A 672 -27.99 -30.42 21.64
N SER A 673 -28.76 -29.86 20.69
CA SER A 673 -29.81 -30.60 19.97
C SER A 673 -29.22 -31.75 19.15
N VAL A 674 -28.17 -31.48 18.38
CA VAL A 674 -27.48 -32.49 17.55
C VAL A 674 -26.95 -33.65 18.41
N ILE A 675 -26.34 -33.35 19.55
CA ILE A 675 -25.87 -34.38 20.50
C ILE A 675 -27.05 -35.18 21.07
N ASN A 676 -28.14 -34.53 21.44
CA ASN A 676 -29.30 -35.21 22.02
C ASN A 676 -30.03 -36.10 21.00
N ASP A 677 -30.18 -35.63 19.76
CA ASP A 677 -30.89 -36.33 18.70
C ASP A 677 -30.09 -37.53 18.16
N SER A 678 -28.75 -37.44 18.14
CA SER A 678 -27.86 -38.55 17.77
C SER A 678 -27.80 -39.66 18.83
N GLY A 679 -28.15 -39.36 20.08
CA GLY A 679 -28.01 -40.31 21.20
C GLY A 679 -26.56 -40.59 21.61
N ALA A 680 -25.63 -39.70 21.27
CA ALA A 680 -24.21 -39.83 21.58
C ALA A 680 -23.95 -39.86 23.10
N LEU A 681 -23.13 -40.82 23.54
CA LEU A 681 -22.81 -41.02 24.97
C LEU A 681 -21.33 -40.75 25.28
N SER A 682 -20.41 -41.30 24.48
CA SER A 682 -18.98 -41.10 24.65
C SER A 682 -18.52 -39.74 24.08
N ALA A 683 -17.34 -39.26 24.45
CA ALA A 683 -16.80 -38.04 23.87
C ALA A 683 -16.60 -38.18 22.34
N TRP A 684 -16.10 -39.33 21.89
CA TRP A 684 -15.95 -39.67 20.48
C TRP A 684 -17.27 -39.60 19.71
N ASP A 685 -18.34 -40.18 20.26
CA ASP A 685 -19.65 -40.20 19.60
C ASP A 685 -20.21 -38.78 19.46
N LYS A 686 -19.97 -37.90 20.44
CA LYS A 686 -20.39 -36.49 20.38
C LYS A 686 -19.66 -35.74 19.25
N VAL A 687 -18.33 -35.89 19.18
CA VAL A 687 -17.51 -35.32 18.11
C VAL A 687 -17.99 -35.81 16.74
N SER A 688 -18.18 -37.13 16.60
CA SER A 688 -18.65 -37.75 15.36
C SER A 688 -20.06 -37.30 14.97
N ALA A 689 -20.95 -37.07 15.94
CA ALA A 689 -22.30 -36.60 15.68
C ALA A 689 -22.32 -35.16 15.14
N ILE A 690 -21.49 -34.27 15.70
CA ILE A 690 -21.36 -32.89 15.24
C ILE A 690 -20.71 -32.85 13.85
N ALA A 691 -19.63 -33.60 13.62
CA ALA A 691 -18.99 -33.70 12.30
C ALA A 691 -19.99 -34.18 11.24
N ASN A 692 -20.75 -35.25 11.54
CA ASN A 692 -21.77 -35.77 10.64
C ASN A 692 -22.91 -34.77 10.37
N PHE A 693 -23.29 -33.94 11.36
CA PHE A 693 -24.29 -32.89 11.16
C PHE A 693 -23.82 -31.82 10.17
N LEU A 694 -22.55 -31.40 10.25
CA LEU A 694 -21.99 -30.43 9.30
C LEU A 694 -21.80 -31.05 7.91
N THR A 695 -21.31 -32.29 7.81
CA THR A 695 -21.08 -32.95 6.52
C THR A 695 -22.37 -33.33 5.79
N ASN A 696 -23.38 -33.85 6.50
CA ASN A 696 -24.58 -34.45 5.89
C ASN A 696 -25.88 -33.69 6.19
N GLY A 697 -25.86 -32.68 7.06
CA GLY A 697 -27.05 -31.94 7.46
C GLY A 697 -28.06 -32.76 8.27
N ASN A 698 -29.30 -32.26 8.35
CA ASN A 698 -30.46 -32.96 8.90
C ASN A 698 -31.75 -32.50 8.20
N ASP A 699 -32.94 -32.84 8.73
CA ASP A 699 -34.22 -32.46 8.12
C ASP A 699 -34.45 -30.93 7.99
N THR A 700 -33.71 -30.12 8.75
CA THR A 700 -33.82 -28.65 8.82
C THR A 700 -32.64 -27.95 8.15
N PHE A 701 -31.42 -28.49 8.28
CA PHE A 701 -30.18 -27.89 7.80
C PHE A 701 -29.65 -28.66 6.59
N THR A 702 -29.35 -27.95 5.51
CA THR A 702 -28.62 -28.48 4.36
C THR A 702 -27.46 -27.55 4.09
N PHE A 703 -26.24 -28.03 4.31
CA PHE A 703 -25.03 -27.25 4.13
C PHE A 703 -24.47 -27.43 2.72
N LEU A 704 -24.04 -26.33 2.11
CA LEU A 704 -23.38 -26.34 0.81
C LEU A 704 -21.94 -25.85 0.95
N ARG A 705 -21.01 -26.55 0.28
CA ARG A 705 -19.62 -26.12 0.20
C ARG A 705 -19.47 -25.08 -0.90
N ASN A 706 -19.13 -23.85 -0.52
CA ASN A 706 -18.75 -22.76 -1.41
C ASN A 706 -17.24 -22.50 -1.23
N ASN A 707 -16.44 -22.71 -2.28
CA ASN A 707 -14.98 -22.58 -2.18
C ASN A 707 -14.52 -21.12 -2.03
N ASN A 708 -15.35 -20.13 -2.39
CA ASN A 708 -15.08 -18.71 -2.12
C ASN A 708 -15.47 -18.29 -0.70
N GLY A 709 -15.86 -19.24 0.15
CA GLY A 709 -16.36 -18.94 1.49
C GLY A 709 -17.74 -18.28 1.50
N THR A 710 -18.13 -17.81 2.68
CA THR A 710 -19.26 -16.92 2.91
C THR A 710 -18.75 -15.59 3.43
N GLU A 711 -19.29 -14.49 2.91
CA GLU A 711 -18.96 -13.14 3.35
C GLU A 711 -19.71 -12.84 4.65
N VAL A 712 -18.98 -12.79 5.76
CA VAL A 712 -19.53 -12.44 7.07
C VAL A 712 -19.63 -10.91 7.16
N PRO A 713 -20.79 -10.33 7.51
CA PRO A 713 -20.90 -8.88 7.61
C PRO A 713 -19.95 -8.34 8.68
N ASP A 714 -19.08 -7.40 8.31
CA ASP A 714 -18.14 -6.77 9.24
C ASP A 714 -18.87 -5.87 10.24
N ARG A 715 -19.35 -6.49 11.33
CA ARG A 715 -20.04 -5.85 12.44
C ARG A 715 -19.51 -6.44 13.73
N VAL A 716 -19.15 -5.58 14.67
CA VAL A 716 -18.65 -5.96 16.01
C VAL A 716 -19.75 -6.56 16.91
N GLU A 717 -21.00 -6.61 16.44
CA GLU A 717 -22.15 -7.20 17.16
C GLU A 717 -22.23 -8.73 16.94
N ASP A 718 -22.97 -9.45 17.80
CA ASP A 718 -23.16 -10.92 17.72
C ASP A 718 -23.62 -11.45 16.34
N GLU A 719 -24.19 -10.58 15.49
CA GLU A 719 -24.63 -10.93 14.13
C GLU A 719 -23.47 -11.05 13.12
N GLY A 720 -22.26 -10.59 13.47
CA GLY A 720 -21.02 -10.68 12.67
C GLY A 720 -20.09 -11.84 13.04
N ASP A 721 -20.58 -12.82 13.82
CA ASP A 721 -19.83 -14.04 14.16
C ASP A 721 -20.03 -15.14 13.10
N LEU A 722 -18.95 -15.76 12.63
CA LEU A 722 -18.98 -16.79 11.57
C LEU A 722 -19.90 -17.96 11.96
N ALA A 723 -19.78 -18.47 13.19
CA ALA A 723 -20.52 -19.66 13.61
C ALA A 723 -22.03 -19.37 13.69
N TYR A 724 -22.40 -18.18 14.15
CA TYR A 724 -23.79 -17.72 14.11
C TYR A 724 -24.30 -17.53 12.67
N TRP A 725 -23.53 -16.87 11.82
CA TRP A 725 -23.89 -16.57 10.44
C TRP A 725 -24.16 -17.84 9.62
N MET A 726 -23.29 -18.84 9.72
CA MET A 726 -23.43 -20.11 8.99
C MET A 726 -24.63 -20.94 9.47
N LEU A 727 -24.97 -20.89 10.76
CA LEU A 727 -26.07 -21.66 11.34
C LEU A 727 -27.44 -20.97 11.24
N ASN A 728 -27.49 -19.65 11.01
CA ASN A 728 -28.76 -18.91 10.96
C ASN A 728 -29.10 -18.36 9.57
N ASN A 729 -28.08 -17.94 8.80
CA ASN A 729 -28.26 -17.13 7.60
C ASN A 729 -27.76 -17.81 6.32
N SER A 730 -26.46 -18.13 6.23
CA SER A 730 -25.86 -18.56 4.95
C SER A 730 -26.10 -20.03 4.62
N PHE A 731 -25.95 -20.92 5.60
CA PHE A 731 -25.90 -22.38 5.41
C PHE A 731 -24.85 -22.84 4.37
N GLU A 732 -23.82 -22.02 4.13
CA GLU A 732 -22.73 -22.31 3.21
C GLU A 732 -21.42 -21.67 3.68
N GLY A 733 -20.30 -22.21 3.19
CA GLY A 733 -18.95 -21.70 3.47
C GLY A 733 -17.85 -22.58 2.85
N SER A 734 -16.60 -22.18 3.04
CA SER A 734 -15.41 -22.93 2.61
C SER A 734 -15.15 -24.11 3.55
N CYS A 735 -14.29 -25.07 3.15
CA CYS A 735 -13.91 -26.15 4.07
C CYS A 735 -13.21 -25.62 5.33
N ASP A 736 -12.51 -24.50 5.19
CA ASP A 736 -11.86 -23.83 6.29
C ASP A 736 -12.91 -23.28 7.28
N GLN A 737 -13.88 -22.50 6.79
CA GLN A 737 -14.99 -21.99 7.60
C GLN A 737 -15.83 -23.10 8.25
N PHE A 738 -16.07 -24.23 7.57
CA PHE A 738 -16.72 -25.39 8.19
C PHE A 738 -15.90 -26.03 9.30
N SER A 739 -14.57 -26.05 9.16
CA SER A 739 -13.67 -26.51 10.22
C SER A 739 -13.68 -25.54 11.40
N SER A 740 -13.72 -24.24 11.13
CA SER A 740 -13.87 -23.18 12.13
C SER A 740 -15.19 -23.32 12.92
N LEU A 741 -16.33 -23.49 12.22
CA LEU A 741 -17.63 -23.76 12.83
C LEU A 741 -17.61 -25.06 13.67
N PHE A 742 -16.98 -26.11 13.15
CA PHE A 742 -16.86 -27.38 13.87
C PHE A 742 -16.08 -27.24 15.18
N ALA A 743 -14.95 -26.54 15.16
CA ALA A 743 -14.15 -26.27 16.35
C ALA A 743 -14.94 -25.45 17.39
N VAL A 744 -15.68 -24.41 16.96
CA VAL A 744 -16.54 -23.61 17.85
C VAL A 744 -17.62 -24.48 18.49
N MET A 745 -18.37 -25.26 17.69
CA MET A 745 -19.40 -26.15 18.22
C MET A 745 -18.84 -27.12 19.27
N LEU A 746 -17.64 -27.67 19.06
CA LEU A 746 -16.98 -28.54 20.04
C LEU A 746 -16.59 -27.80 21.33
N ARG A 747 -16.04 -26.58 21.23
CA ARG A 747 -15.71 -25.78 22.43
C ARG A 747 -16.95 -25.37 23.23
N THR A 748 -18.11 -25.15 22.60
CA THR A 748 -19.36 -24.84 23.34
C THR A 748 -19.85 -25.97 24.25
N VAL A 749 -19.35 -27.20 24.07
CA VAL A 749 -19.66 -28.37 24.90
C VAL A 749 -18.44 -28.87 25.69
N ASP A 750 -17.49 -27.96 25.96
CA ASP A 750 -16.27 -28.16 26.75
C ASP A 750 -15.36 -29.27 26.20
N ILE A 751 -15.30 -29.45 24.87
CA ILE A 751 -14.36 -30.40 24.24
C ILE A 751 -13.11 -29.62 23.79
N PRO A 752 -11.89 -29.97 24.26
CA PRO A 752 -10.65 -29.33 23.84
C PRO A 752 -10.37 -29.55 22.36
N THR A 753 -10.24 -28.45 21.61
CA THR A 753 -10.04 -28.45 20.16
C THR A 753 -9.10 -27.37 19.69
N ARG A 754 -8.55 -27.57 18.48
CA ARG A 754 -7.80 -26.58 17.71
C ARG A 754 -7.99 -26.83 16.21
N LYS A 755 -7.95 -25.77 15.41
CA LYS A 755 -8.05 -25.84 13.94
C LYS A 755 -6.64 -26.07 13.39
N VAL A 756 -6.54 -26.84 12.31
CA VAL A 756 -5.27 -27.17 11.66
C VAL A 756 -5.46 -27.13 10.15
N THR A 757 -4.49 -26.57 9.44
CA THR A 757 -4.35 -26.66 7.98
C THR A 757 -3.12 -27.49 7.62
N GLY A 758 -3.15 -28.09 6.42
CA GLY A 758 -2.08 -28.97 5.94
C GLY A 758 -2.63 -30.00 4.95
N PHE A 759 -2.04 -31.19 4.92
CA PHE A 759 -2.38 -32.21 3.92
C PHE A 759 -2.90 -33.49 4.55
N SER A 760 -3.98 -34.04 4.00
CA SER A 760 -4.59 -35.31 4.44
C SER A 760 -4.39 -36.39 3.37
N GLY A 761 -3.70 -37.48 3.72
CA GLY A 761 -3.48 -38.62 2.85
C GLY A 761 -2.22 -38.51 1.99
N GLY A 762 -2.38 -38.64 0.67
CA GLY A 762 -1.29 -38.75 -0.31
C GLY A 762 -1.34 -40.05 -1.12
N TYR A 763 -0.63 -40.08 -2.25
CA TYR A 763 -0.54 -41.25 -3.12
C TYR A 763 0.60 -42.18 -2.68
N TRP A 764 0.27 -43.41 -2.29
CA TRP A 764 1.27 -44.42 -1.93
C TRP A 764 1.75 -45.18 -3.18
N ASN A 765 3.03 -45.02 -3.53
CA ASN A 765 3.63 -45.65 -4.71
C ASN A 765 4.25 -47.04 -4.43
N GLY A 766 4.22 -47.51 -3.17
CA GLY A 766 4.82 -48.77 -2.73
C GLY A 766 6.06 -48.60 -1.84
N GLU A 767 6.65 -47.41 -1.83
CA GLU A 767 7.85 -47.06 -1.06
C GLU A 767 7.69 -45.74 -0.28
N ALA A 768 7.03 -44.76 -0.90
CA ALA A 768 6.82 -43.42 -0.35
C ALA A 768 5.38 -42.93 -0.55
N PHE A 769 4.99 -41.93 0.25
CA PHE A 769 3.82 -41.11 0.00
C PHE A 769 4.20 -39.86 -0.80
N GLU A 770 3.51 -39.62 -1.89
CA GLU A 770 3.57 -38.40 -2.68
C GLU A 770 2.38 -37.51 -2.30
N VAL A 771 2.66 -36.32 -1.75
CA VAL A 771 1.66 -35.38 -1.25
C VAL A 771 1.61 -34.15 -2.16
N TYR A 772 0.42 -33.86 -2.69
CA TYR A 772 0.18 -32.78 -3.66
C TYR A 772 -0.75 -31.72 -3.10
N GLY A 773 -0.78 -30.53 -3.71
CA GLY A 773 -1.70 -29.44 -3.35
C GLY A 773 -3.17 -29.86 -3.26
N LYS A 774 -3.64 -30.78 -4.11
CA LYS A 774 -5.02 -31.34 -4.03
C LYS A 774 -5.36 -32.02 -2.69
N ASP A 775 -4.33 -32.48 -1.99
CA ASP A 775 -4.43 -33.17 -0.71
C ASP A 775 -4.52 -32.17 0.46
N PHE A 776 -4.41 -30.86 0.18
CA PHE A 776 -4.60 -29.80 1.16
C PHE A 776 -6.01 -29.82 1.73
N LYS A 777 -6.13 -29.74 3.06
CA LYS A 777 -7.38 -29.80 3.83
C LYS A 777 -7.21 -28.99 5.12
N SER A 778 -8.31 -28.36 5.55
CA SER A 778 -8.47 -27.90 6.93
C SER A 778 -9.20 -28.97 7.74
N TRP A 779 -8.77 -29.22 8.97
CA TRP A 779 -9.44 -30.14 9.91
C TRP A 779 -9.37 -29.60 11.34
N VAL A 780 -10.07 -30.29 12.25
CA VAL A 780 -10.03 -29.97 13.67
C VAL A 780 -9.39 -31.12 14.42
N GLU A 781 -8.42 -30.80 15.26
CA GLU A 781 -7.85 -31.77 16.19
C GLU A 781 -8.56 -31.70 17.53
N VAL A 782 -8.93 -32.86 18.06
CA VAL A 782 -9.66 -33.00 19.32
C VAL A 782 -8.83 -33.78 20.32
N HIS A 783 -8.63 -33.25 21.53
CA HIS A 783 -7.87 -33.92 22.57
C HIS A 783 -8.80 -34.78 23.45
N LEU A 784 -8.65 -36.11 23.34
CA LEU A 784 -9.46 -37.08 24.06
C LEU A 784 -8.61 -37.94 25.00
N GLN A 785 -9.24 -38.50 26.03
CA GLN A 785 -8.65 -39.52 26.89
C GLN A 785 -9.63 -40.68 27.10
N THR A 786 -9.12 -41.82 27.53
CA THR A 786 -9.98 -42.93 27.94
C THR A 786 -10.58 -42.71 29.33
N ASN A 787 -11.69 -43.37 29.64
CA ASN A 787 -12.31 -43.27 30.95
C ASN A 787 -11.48 -43.95 32.06
N GLN A 788 -11.95 -43.80 33.31
CA GLN A 788 -11.28 -44.37 34.48
C GLN A 788 -11.11 -45.90 34.42
N ASN A 789 -11.96 -46.63 33.69
CA ASN A 789 -11.85 -48.09 33.57
C ASN A 789 -10.66 -48.51 32.71
N LEU A 790 -10.18 -47.63 31.83
CA LEU A 790 -9.03 -47.82 30.95
C LEU A 790 -7.82 -46.97 31.39
N GLY A 791 -7.89 -46.37 32.59
CA GLY A 791 -6.73 -45.74 33.23
C GLY A 791 -6.51 -44.27 32.93
N ASN A 792 -7.50 -43.55 32.37
CA ASN A 792 -7.35 -42.15 31.96
C ASN A 792 -6.15 -41.94 31.02
N ALA A 793 -5.89 -42.92 30.16
CA ALA A 793 -4.80 -42.83 29.20
C ALA A 793 -5.13 -41.83 28.10
N ASP A 794 -4.14 -41.00 27.76
CA ASP A 794 -4.22 -39.95 26.74
C ASP A 794 -4.29 -40.57 25.33
N LEU A 795 -5.23 -40.12 24.51
CA LEU A 795 -5.34 -40.50 23.10
C LEU A 795 -4.62 -39.51 22.18
N GLY A 796 -4.07 -38.42 22.72
CA GLY A 796 -3.43 -37.34 21.99
C GLY A 796 -4.43 -36.47 21.24
N TRP A 797 -3.90 -35.61 20.38
CA TRP A 797 -4.67 -34.82 19.42
C TRP A 797 -5.10 -35.70 18.24
N ILE A 798 -6.41 -35.83 18.03
CA ILE A 798 -6.99 -36.70 17.01
C ILE A 798 -7.64 -35.84 15.93
N PRO A 799 -7.28 -35.99 14.64
CA PRO A 799 -7.85 -35.22 13.55
C PRO A 799 -9.28 -35.69 13.19
N PHE A 800 -10.16 -34.73 12.92
CA PHE A 800 -11.53 -34.93 12.45
C PHE A 800 -11.85 -33.94 11.33
N GLU A 801 -12.36 -34.43 10.21
CA GLU A 801 -12.82 -33.63 9.08
C GLU A 801 -14.35 -33.46 9.14
N ALA A 802 -14.82 -32.21 9.04
CA ALA A 802 -16.25 -31.87 9.09
C ALA A 802 -16.74 -31.09 7.86
N CYS A 803 -15.93 -31.01 6.80
CA CYS A 803 -16.31 -30.31 5.57
C CYS A 803 -17.37 -31.10 4.76
N PRO A 804 -18.44 -30.46 4.25
CA PRO A 804 -19.36 -31.08 3.30
C PRO A 804 -18.67 -31.56 2.02
N PRO A 805 -19.20 -32.62 1.36
CA PRO A 805 -18.65 -33.08 0.09
C PRO A 805 -18.77 -31.99 -0.98
N MET A 806 -17.77 -31.93 -1.87
CA MET A 806 -17.80 -31.02 -3.01
C MET A 806 -18.90 -31.37 -4.02
N SER A 807 -19.37 -30.37 -4.77
CA SER A 807 -20.32 -30.58 -5.86
C SER A 807 -19.61 -31.17 -7.08
N LEU A 808 -20.17 -32.25 -7.64
CA LEU A 808 -19.65 -32.90 -8.83
C LEU A 808 -20.13 -32.19 -10.09
N VAL A 809 -19.25 -32.08 -11.08
CA VAL A 809 -19.56 -31.52 -12.40
C VAL A 809 -19.31 -32.52 -13.52
N GLU A 810 -20.03 -32.34 -14.62
CA GLU A 810 -19.87 -33.10 -15.85
C GLU A 810 -19.81 -32.17 -17.05
N VAL A 811 -19.14 -32.62 -18.12
CA VAL A 811 -19.15 -31.95 -19.41
C VAL A 811 -20.28 -32.53 -20.26
N SER A 812 -21.07 -31.67 -20.87
CA SER A 812 -22.19 -32.02 -21.75
C SER A 812 -22.10 -31.30 -23.09
N GLU A 813 -22.88 -31.76 -24.07
CA GLU A 813 -22.84 -31.22 -25.44
C GLU A 813 -21.43 -31.28 -26.05
N GLU A 814 -20.68 -32.33 -25.71
CA GLU A 814 -19.27 -32.41 -26.04
C GLU A 814 -19.00 -32.69 -27.53
N ASN A 815 -17.97 -32.02 -28.05
CA ASN A 815 -17.40 -32.27 -29.36
C ASN A 815 -15.88 -32.08 -29.27
N TRP A 816 -15.11 -33.10 -29.66
CA TRP A 816 -13.66 -33.12 -29.47
C TRP A 816 -12.94 -33.87 -30.59
N GLY A 817 -11.63 -33.64 -30.72
CA GLY A 817 -10.74 -34.35 -31.63
C GLY A 817 -9.29 -33.87 -31.50
N PRO A 818 -8.34 -34.45 -32.26
CA PRO A 818 -8.47 -35.58 -33.18
C PRO A 818 -8.48 -36.95 -32.45
N LEU A 819 -8.81 -38.02 -33.17
CA LEU A 819 -8.83 -39.40 -32.64
C LEU A 819 -7.43 -40.08 -32.62
N TRP A 820 -6.44 -39.44 -33.24
CA TRP A 820 -5.06 -39.91 -33.29
C TRP A 820 -4.13 -38.72 -33.20
N LEU A 821 -3.01 -38.90 -32.52
CA LEU A 821 -1.96 -37.90 -32.34
C LEU A 821 -0.61 -38.56 -32.59
N ASP A 822 0.20 -37.97 -33.46
CA ASP A 822 1.58 -38.39 -33.62
C ASP A 822 2.45 -37.68 -32.57
N ARG A 823 3.41 -38.40 -32.00
CA ARG A 823 4.24 -37.91 -30.90
C ARG A 823 5.16 -36.76 -31.33
N ASP A 824 5.44 -36.60 -32.61
CA ASP A 824 6.15 -35.44 -33.16
C ASP A 824 5.30 -34.15 -33.18
N LEU A 825 4.04 -34.23 -32.76
CA LEU A 825 3.06 -33.13 -32.72
C LEU A 825 2.87 -32.45 -34.09
N SER A 826 3.18 -33.13 -35.20
CA SER A 826 3.13 -32.58 -36.57
C SER A 826 1.72 -32.56 -37.18
N GLY A 827 0.69 -32.89 -36.39
CA GLY A 827 -0.71 -33.04 -36.82
C GLY A 827 -1.63 -31.86 -36.52
N ASP A 828 -2.94 -32.12 -36.58
CA ASP A 828 -3.97 -31.17 -36.15
C ASP A 828 -3.91 -30.97 -34.63
N SER A 829 -4.16 -29.73 -34.17
CA SER A 829 -4.26 -29.45 -32.74
C SER A 829 -5.39 -30.23 -32.08
N ILE A 830 -5.20 -30.60 -30.82
CA ILE A 830 -6.26 -31.16 -29.99
C ILE A 830 -7.25 -30.05 -29.67
N TRP A 831 -8.54 -30.33 -29.79
CA TRP A 831 -9.60 -29.39 -29.47
C TRP A 831 -10.77 -30.08 -28.75
N MET A 832 -11.40 -29.35 -27.84
CA MET A 832 -12.60 -29.76 -27.13
C MET A 832 -13.54 -28.58 -26.91
N ASN A 833 -14.79 -28.77 -27.32
CA ASN A 833 -15.91 -27.88 -27.02
C ASN A 833 -16.90 -28.64 -26.12
N GLY A 834 -17.38 -27.99 -25.07
CA GLY A 834 -18.40 -28.57 -24.21
C GLY A 834 -18.98 -27.54 -23.25
N THR A 835 -20.00 -27.97 -22.51
CA THR A 835 -20.70 -27.17 -21.51
C THR A 835 -20.56 -27.84 -20.16
N LEU A 836 -19.94 -27.14 -19.21
CA LEU A 836 -19.77 -27.59 -17.82
C LEU A 836 -21.06 -27.36 -17.04
N ARG A 837 -21.57 -28.42 -16.39
CA ARG A 837 -22.78 -28.36 -15.57
C ARG A 837 -22.66 -29.24 -14.33
N PHE A 838 -23.39 -28.90 -13.28
CA PHE A 838 -23.48 -29.71 -12.07
C PHE A 838 -24.24 -31.01 -12.33
N SER A 839 -23.69 -32.14 -11.87
CA SER A 839 -24.26 -33.48 -12.13
C SER A 839 -25.62 -33.68 -11.45
N ASP A 840 -25.86 -33.05 -10.31
CA ASP A 840 -27.06 -33.28 -9.49
C ASP A 840 -28.30 -32.54 -10.01
N ASN A 841 -28.16 -31.28 -10.40
CA ASN A 841 -29.28 -30.41 -10.77
C ASN A 841 -29.25 -29.96 -12.24
N GLN A 842 -28.19 -30.30 -13.00
CA GLN A 842 -27.98 -29.96 -14.40
C GLN A 842 -27.89 -28.44 -14.70
N THR A 843 -27.66 -27.60 -13.69
CA THR A 843 -27.41 -26.17 -13.90
C THR A 843 -25.99 -25.95 -14.40
N THR A 844 -25.78 -24.91 -15.20
CA THR A 844 -24.48 -24.57 -15.79
C THR A 844 -23.54 -23.98 -14.73
N ALA A 845 -22.24 -24.22 -14.90
CA ALA A 845 -21.19 -23.64 -14.06
C ALA A 845 -20.46 -22.53 -14.84
N GLU A 846 -20.73 -21.28 -14.48
CA GLU A 846 -20.19 -20.07 -15.11
C GLU A 846 -18.88 -19.62 -14.43
N GLY A 847 -17.97 -19.02 -15.21
CA GLY A 847 -16.76 -18.37 -14.70
C GLY A 847 -15.64 -19.31 -14.25
N VAL A 848 -15.83 -20.63 -14.36
CA VAL A 848 -14.89 -21.64 -13.87
C VAL A 848 -13.74 -21.80 -14.85
N SER A 849 -12.51 -21.70 -14.36
CA SER A 849 -11.31 -22.00 -15.14
C SER A 849 -11.16 -23.52 -15.30
N VAL A 850 -10.94 -23.96 -16.54
CA VAL A 850 -10.78 -25.35 -16.93
C VAL A 850 -9.49 -25.56 -17.72
N GLU A 851 -8.77 -26.62 -17.39
CA GLU A 851 -7.53 -27.03 -18.04
C GLU A 851 -7.70 -28.42 -18.65
N MET A 852 -7.16 -28.64 -19.85
CA MET A 852 -7.24 -29.93 -20.53
C MET A 852 -5.87 -30.59 -20.58
N TYR A 853 -5.76 -31.79 -20.02
CA TYR A 853 -4.54 -32.60 -20.03
C TYR A 853 -4.68 -33.82 -20.92
N LEU A 854 -3.57 -34.20 -21.57
CA LEU A 854 -3.43 -35.46 -22.28
C LEU A 854 -2.70 -36.48 -21.41
N VAL A 855 -3.39 -37.52 -20.96
CA VAL A 855 -2.79 -38.54 -20.07
C VAL A 855 -2.99 -39.95 -20.59
N LYS A 856 -2.25 -40.91 -20.04
CA LYS A 856 -2.48 -42.34 -20.31
C LYS A 856 -3.86 -42.74 -19.78
N SER A 857 -4.58 -43.60 -20.50
CA SER A 857 -5.95 -43.97 -20.12
C SER A 857 -6.09 -44.65 -18.75
N ASN A 858 -5.00 -45.19 -18.19
CA ASN A 858 -5.00 -45.80 -16.85
C ASN A 858 -4.68 -44.82 -15.71
N THR A 859 -4.31 -43.57 -16.01
CA THR A 859 -3.94 -42.55 -15.02
C THR A 859 -4.95 -41.39 -14.98
N THR A 860 -6.12 -41.51 -15.62
CA THR A 860 -7.13 -40.45 -15.65
C THR A 860 -7.64 -40.04 -14.26
N SER A 861 -7.71 -41.00 -13.32
CA SER A 861 -8.08 -40.73 -11.93
C SER A 861 -6.98 -40.07 -11.09
N LEU A 862 -5.78 -39.87 -11.66
CA LEU A 862 -4.64 -39.21 -11.02
C LEU A 862 -4.51 -37.73 -11.45
N ILE A 863 -5.57 -37.17 -12.03
CA ILE A 863 -5.76 -35.74 -12.25
C ILE A 863 -6.90 -35.27 -11.33
N PRO A 864 -6.65 -34.27 -10.46
CA PRO A 864 -5.37 -33.59 -10.23
C PRO A 864 -4.35 -34.52 -9.55
N GLY A 865 -3.07 -34.16 -9.58
CA GLY A 865 -1.98 -34.91 -8.94
C GLY A 865 -0.94 -35.43 -9.93
N THR A 866 -0.45 -36.66 -9.73
CA THR A 866 0.76 -37.19 -10.40
C THR A 866 0.71 -37.20 -11.92
N ALA A 867 -0.48 -37.23 -12.53
CA ALA A 867 -0.63 -37.22 -13.99
C ALA A 867 -0.86 -35.82 -14.58
N ALA A 868 -1.15 -34.82 -13.75
CA ALA A 868 -1.41 -33.44 -14.14
C ALA A 868 -0.11 -32.62 -14.27
N ILE A 869 0.84 -33.14 -15.03
CA ILE A 869 2.12 -32.48 -15.27
C ILE A 869 1.99 -31.41 -16.37
N SER A 870 2.73 -30.31 -16.21
CA SER A 870 2.65 -29.15 -17.11
C SER A 870 2.97 -29.50 -18.57
N GLU A 871 3.81 -30.50 -18.79
CA GLU A 871 4.30 -30.92 -20.09
C GLU A 871 3.17 -31.48 -20.96
N HIS A 872 2.17 -32.09 -20.31
CA HIS A 872 1.01 -32.74 -20.91
C HIS A 872 -0.24 -31.83 -20.97
N LEU A 873 -0.13 -30.58 -20.53
CA LEU A 873 -1.22 -29.60 -20.61
C LEU A 873 -1.45 -29.20 -22.07
N VAL A 874 -2.66 -29.40 -22.57
CA VAL A 874 -3.06 -29.05 -23.93
C VAL A 874 -3.46 -27.57 -24.04
N GLY A 875 -4.13 -27.04 -23.01
CA GLY A 875 -4.55 -25.64 -22.94
C GLY A 875 -5.58 -25.41 -21.84
N SER A 876 -5.94 -24.14 -21.62
CA SER A 876 -6.91 -23.70 -20.63
C SER A 876 -7.98 -22.78 -21.24
N SER A 877 -9.13 -22.68 -20.58
CA SER A 877 -10.23 -21.78 -20.94
C SER A 877 -11.04 -21.45 -19.68
N VAL A 878 -11.81 -20.36 -19.71
CA VAL A 878 -12.82 -20.06 -18.67
C VAL A 878 -14.20 -20.31 -19.25
N THR A 879 -15.13 -20.84 -18.45
CA THR A 879 -16.52 -21.06 -18.90
C THR A 879 -17.29 -19.74 -19.01
N ASP A 880 -18.12 -19.60 -20.06
CA ASP A 880 -18.99 -18.43 -20.24
C ASP A 880 -20.26 -18.50 -19.35
N ALA A 881 -21.15 -17.52 -19.50
CA ALA A 881 -22.42 -17.44 -18.76
C ALA A 881 -23.38 -18.63 -18.98
N ASN A 882 -23.18 -19.41 -20.04
CA ASN A 882 -23.91 -20.65 -20.29
C ASN A 882 -23.11 -21.89 -19.87
N GLY A 883 -21.98 -21.73 -19.19
CA GLY A 883 -21.05 -22.80 -18.84
C GLY A 883 -20.26 -23.37 -20.02
N SER A 884 -20.28 -22.73 -21.19
CA SER A 884 -19.63 -23.24 -22.40
C SER A 884 -18.14 -22.89 -22.39
N PHE A 885 -17.29 -23.83 -22.84
CA PHE A 885 -15.85 -23.63 -23.00
C PHE A 885 -15.35 -24.24 -24.32
N ASN A 886 -14.22 -23.71 -24.80
CA ASN A 886 -13.51 -24.21 -25.98
C ASN A 886 -12.00 -24.17 -25.70
N ILE A 887 -11.37 -25.33 -25.67
CA ILE A 887 -9.93 -25.46 -25.50
C ILE A 887 -9.34 -26.02 -26.80
N THR A 888 -8.33 -25.34 -27.34
CA THR A 888 -7.57 -25.81 -28.51
C THR A 888 -6.08 -25.65 -28.27
N GLY A 889 -5.29 -26.70 -28.49
CA GLY A 889 -3.85 -26.62 -28.32
C GLY A 889 -3.14 -27.96 -28.55
N LEU A 890 -1.85 -27.98 -28.24
CA LEU A 890 -1.01 -29.17 -28.24
C LEU A 890 -0.15 -29.13 -26.98
N PRO A 891 0.07 -30.28 -26.32
CA PRO A 891 0.98 -30.33 -25.18
C PRO A 891 2.42 -30.10 -25.63
N SER A 892 3.28 -29.68 -24.70
CA SER A 892 4.71 -29.49 -25.00
C SER A 892 5.44 -30.83 -25.23
N GLU A 893 4.98 -31.88 -24.55
CA GLU A 893 5.40 -33.26 -24.77
C GLU A 893 4.18 -34.18 -24.87
N ALA A 894 4.22 -35.15 -25.79
CA ALA A 894 3.19 -36.18 -25.88
C ALA A 894 3.52 -37.37 -24.97
N VAL A 895 2.48 -37.92 -24.35
CA VAL A 895 2.55 -39.17 -23.55
C VAL A 895 3.13 -40.33 -24.36
N ASP A 896 3.55 -41.39 -23.67
CA ASP A 896 4.01 -42.61 -24.33
C ASP A 896 2.99 -43.17 -25.34
N PRO A 897 3.46 -43.81 -26.43
CA PRO A 897 2.58 -44.45 -27.40
C PRO A 897 1.60 -45.43 -26.75
N GLY A 898 0.31 -45.31 -27.09
CA GLY A 898 -0.75 -46.08 -26.47
C GLY A 898 -2.11 -45.41 -26.57
N ASN A 899 -3.10 -45.98 -25.88
CA ASN A 899 -4.34 -45.27 -25.60
C ASN A 899 -4.07 -44.15 -24.58
N ALA A 900 -4.39 -42.92 -24.99
CA ALA A 900 -4.42 -41.75 -24.14
C ALA A 900 -5.85 -41.24 -24.02
N SER A 901 -6.15 -40.50 -22.98
CA SER A 901 -7.45 -39.91 -22.71
C SER A 901 -7.28 -38.44 -22.37
N LEU A 902 -8.23 -37.61 -22.81
CA LEU A 902 -8.33 -36.22 -22.39
C LEU A 902 -9.01 -36.14 -21.03
N VAL A 903 -8.48 -35.31 -20.14
CA VAL A 903 -9.08 -35.02 -18.83
C VAL A 903 -9.19 -33.52 -18.67
N ILE A 904 -10.38 -33.06 -18.26
CA ILE A 904 -10.63 -31.66 -17.92
C ILE A 904 -10.47 -31.50 -16.41
N LEU A 905 -9.48 -30.72 -15.99
CA LEU A 905 -9.29 -30.30 -14.60
C LEU A 905 -10.03 -28.98 -14.38
N THR A 906 -10.90 -28.91 -13.38
CA THR A 906 -11.52 -27.66 -12.94
C THR A 906 -10.69 -27.01 -11.85
N LYS A 907 -10.55 -25.67 -11.88
CA LYS A 907 -10.11 -24.90 -10.71
C LYS A 907 -11.30 -24.68 -9.75
N ALA A 908 -11.00 -24.45 -8.47
CA ALA A 908 -12.03 -24.16 -7.47
C ALA A 908 -12.63 -22.77 -7.76
N LEU A 909 -13.96 -22.68 -7.81
CA LEU A 909 -14.69 -21.42 -7.86
C LEU A 909 -16.15 -21.65 -7.46
N GLY A 910 -16.64 -20.86 -6.52
CA GLY A 910 -18.01 -20.99 -6.01
C GLY A 910 -18.27 -22.43 -5.53
N TYR A 911 -19.37 -23.04 -5.98
CA TYR A 911 -19.70 -24.43 -5.63
C TYR A 911 -18.93 -25.50 -6.42
N VAL A 912 -18.11 -25.13 -7.41
CA VAL A 912 -17.28 -26.08 -8.17
C VAL A 912 -15.95 -26.25 -7.46
N GLY A 913 -15.66 -27.48 -7.03
CA GLY A 913 -14.35 -27.84 -6.48
C GLY A 913 -13.39 -28.37 -7.55
N ILE A 914 -12.12 -28.53 -7.14
CA ILE A 914 -11.05 -29.10 -7.96
C ILE A 914 -11.32 -30.60 -8.23
N GLN A 915 -11.54 -30.97 -9.48
CA GLN A 915 -11.76 -32.37 -9.91
C GLN A 915 -11.32 -32.62 -11.35
N GLY A 916 -10.86 -33.85 -11.62
CA GLY A 916 -10.62 -34.34 -12.97
C GLY A 916 -11.88 -34.94 -13.58
N VAL A 917 -12.45 -34.26 -14.57
CA VAL A 917 -13.60 -34.74 -15.35
C VAL A 917 -13.08 -35.46 -16.58
N TYR A 918 -13.43 -36.74 -16.70
CA TYR A 918 -13.07 -37.56 -17.85
C TYR A 918 -14.24 -38.43 -18.30
N SER A 919 -14.26 -38.74 -19.59
CA SER A 919 -15.25 -39.59 -20.23
C SER A 919 -14.55 -40.43 -21.31
N ASN A 920 -15.28 -40.90 -22.32
CA ASN A 920 -14.73 -41.67 -23.45
C ASN A 920 -14.03 -40.75 -24.48
N TRP A 921 -13.13 -39.88 -24.01
CA TRP A 921 -12.35 -38.95 -24.83
C TRP A 921 -10.97 -39.53 -25.14
N ASP A 922 -10.99 -40.76 -25.68
CA ASP A 922 -9.80 -41.56 -25.91
C ASP A 922 -9.21 -41.30 -27.30
N LEU A 923 -7.92 -40.97 -27.35
CA LEU A 923 -7.19 -40.80 -28.60
C LEU A 923 -5.99 -41.75 -28.66
N ASN A 924 -5.64 -42.13 -29.89
CA ASN A 924 -4.52 -43.02 -30.16
C ASN A 924 -3.23 -42.22 -30.33
N VAL A 925 -2.30 -42.33 -29.38
CA VAL A 925 -0.97 -41.73 -29.51
C VAL A 925 -0.06 -42.69 -30.26
N THR A 926 0.48 -42.22 -31.39
CA THR A 926 1.31 -43.02 -32.28
C THR A 926 2.74 -42.50 -32.37
N ASP A 927 3.69 -43.40 -32.54
CA ASP A 927 5.09 -43.05 -32.82
C ASP A 927 5.74 -44.08 -33.76
N ASP A 928 6.87 -43.69 -34.33
CA ASP A 928 7.74 -44.55 -35.12
C ASP A 928 8.91 -45.10 -34.30
N VAL A 929 9.54 -46.15 -34.82
CA VAL A 929 10.74 -46.74 -34.21
C VAL A 929 11.97 -46.53 -35.08
N ALA A 930 13.04 -46.11 -34.42
CA ALA A 930 14.38 -46.10 -34.97
C ALA A 930 15.12 -47.38 -34.55
N ILE A 931 15.47 -48.23 -35.52
CA ILE A 931 16.25 -49.44 -35.31
C ILE A 931 17.68 -49.20 -35.77
N ASN A 932 18.64 -49.37 -34.87
CA ASN A 932 20.06 -49.16 -35.15
C ASN A 932 20.88 -50.39 -34.76
N ILE A 933 21.88 -50.74 -35.58
CA ILE A 933 22.87 -51.79 -35.27
C ILE A 933 24.12 -51.14 -34.71
N SER A 934 24.65 -51.68 -33.62
CA SER A 934 25.90 -51.25 -33.00
C SER A 934 27.07 -52.17 -33.37
N GLU A 935 26.87 -53.49 -33.40
CA GLU A 935 27.90 -54.48 -33.73
C GLU A 935 27.37 -55.61 -34.62
N PRO A 936 28.21 -56.22 -35.48
CA PRO A 936 29.64 -55.96 -35.68
C PRO A 936 29.95 -54.80 -36.66
N GLN A 937 31.07 -54.12 -36.45
CA GLN A 937 31.55 -53.03 -37.32
C GLN A 937 32.20 -53.55 -38.63
N PRO A 938 32.07 -52.82 -39.76
CA PRO A 938 31.33 -51.57 -39.95
C PRO A 938 29.81 -51.79 -40.07
N ILE A 939 29.01 -50.91 -39.47
CA ILE A 939 27.53 -51.02 -39.43
C ILE A 939 26.90 -51.12 -40.83
N SER A 940 27.51 -50.50 -41.85
CA SER A 940 27.01 -50.55 -43.24
C SER A 940 27.08 -51.93 -43.87
N GLU A 941 28.06 -52.75 -43.47
CA GLU A 941 28.27 -54.12 -43.94
C GLU A 941 28.78 -55.02 -42.79
N PRO A 942 27.92 -55.39 -41.82
CA PRO A 942 28.35 -56.14 -40.65
C PRO A 942 28.93 -57.50 -41.06
N LYS A 943 30.10 -57.83 -40.52
CA LYS A 943 30.83 -59.05 -40.89
C LYS A 943 30.31 -60.26 -40.13
N LEU A 944 29.95 -61.32 -40.85
CA LEU A 944 29.54 -62.59 -40.26
C LEU A 944 30.58 -63.68 -40.56
N GLY A 945 30.89 -64.49 -39.56
CA GLY A 945 31.84 -65.59 -39.67
C GLY A 945 31.21 -66.87 -40.19
N ILE A 946 31.75 -67.43 -41.27
CA ILE A 946 31.34 -68.74 -41.81
C ILE A 946 31.70 -69.86 -40.81
N GLY A 947 30.73 -70.73 -40.51
CA GLY A 947 30.92 -71.88 -39.62
C GLY A 947 30.96 -71.54 -38.13
N VAL A 948 30.60 -70.33 -37.72
CA VAL A 948 30.43 -69.92 -36.31
C VAL A 948 29.12 -69.14 -36.14
N ASN A 949 28.66 -69.04 -34.89
CA ASN A 949 27.58 -68.12 -34.55
C ASN A 949 28.19 -66.73 -34.34
N THR A 950 27.75 -65.76 -35.12
CA THR A 950 28.16 -64.36 -34.94
C THR A 950 27.06 -63.63 -34.18
N THR A 951 27.41 -62.90 -33.13
CA THR A 951 26.45 -62.07 -32.39
C THR A 951 26.30 -60.73 -33.11
N ILE A 952 25.06 -60.32 -33.37
CA ILE A 952 24.70 -58.99 -33.84
C ILE A 952 23.98 -58.30 -32.70
N THR A 953 24.39 -57.08 -32.37
CA THR A 953 23.75 -56.27 -31.32
C THR A 953 23.29 -54.94 -31.88
N GLY A 954 22.25 -54.39 -31.27
CA GLY A 954 21.69 -53.11 -31.66
C GLY A 954 20.77 -52.55 -30.59
N SER A 955 20.20 -51.39 -30.90
CA SER A 955 19.23 -50.71 -30.06
C SER A 955 18.01 -50.31 -30.88
N MET A 956 16.84 -50.38 -30.26
CA MET A 956 15.59 -49.82 -30.77
C MET A 956 15.14 -48.72 -29.82
N SER A 957 14.84 -47.55 -30.36
CA SER A 957 14.22 -46.45 -29.62
C SER A 957 13.03 -45.91 -30.38
N LEU A 958 12.19 -45.14 -29.69
CA LEU A 958 11.21 -44.28 -30.33
C LEU A 958 11.92 -43.21 -31.18
N GLU A 959 11.25 -42.68 -32.21
CA GLU A 959 11.81 -41.64 -33.09
C GLU A 959 11.84 -40.25 -32.42
N ASN A 960 10.84 -39.96 -31.58
CA ASN A 960 10.63 -38.65 -30.97
C ASN A 960 11.08 -38.58 -29.50
N SER A 961 11.46 -37.37 -29.04
CA SER A 961 11.91 -37.09 -27.67
C SER A 961 10.72 -36.78 -26.74
N PRO A 962 10.80 -37.07 -25.42
CA PRO A 962 11.87 -37.80 -24.73
C PRO A 962 11.97 -39.27 -25.17
N TYR A 963 13.19 -39.76 -25.40
CA TYR A 963 13.42 -41.15 -25.83
C TYR A 963 13.18 -42.13 -24.68
N ASN A 964 11.92 -42.46 -24.44
CA ASN A 964 11.55 -43.40 -23.40
C ASN A 964 12.01 -44.81 -23.80
N ASP A 965 12.51 -45.56 -22.81
CA ASP A 965 12.98 -46.92 -23.02
C ASP A 965 11.78 -47.78 -23.44
N ILE A 966 11.80 -48.25 -24.68
CA ILE A 966 10.70 -49.00 -25.28
C ILE A 966 10.38 -50.30 -24.51
N SER A 967 11.36 -50.81 -23.74
CA SER A 967 11.16 -51.97 -22.87
C SER A 967 10.31 -51.68 -21.62
N LEU A 968 10.10 -50.40 -21.28
CA LEU A 968 9.19 -49.97 -20.21
C LEU A 968 7.72 -49.94 -20.68
N ILE A 969 7.46 -49.88 -21.98
CA ILE A 969 6.10 -49.87 -22.54
C ILE A 969 5.54 -51.29 -22.54
N ASP A 970 6.25 -52.23 -23.18
CA ASP A 970 5.87 -53.64 -23.22
C ASP A 970 7.07 -54.54 -23.61
N SER A 971 6.89 -55.84 -23.49
CA SER A 971 7.80 -56.88 -23.95
C SER A 971 7.82 -57.00 -25.48
N MET A 972 8.66 -56.19 -26.13
CA MET A 972 8.74 -56.12 -27.59
C MET A 972 9.77 -57.09 -28.18
N GLN A 973 9.60 -57.39 -29.48
CA GLN A 973 10.45 -58.32 -30.22
C GLN A 973 10.85 -57.76 -31.58
N VAL A 974 12.08 -58.04 -31.99
CA VAL A 974 12.60 -57.75 -33.34
C VAL A 974 12.87 -59.07 -34.04
N ILE A 975 12.52 -59.14 -35.33
CA ILE A 975 12.69 -60.33 -36.15
C ILE A 975 13.77 -60.05 -37.19
N MET A 976 14.79 -60.91 -37.26
CA MET A 976 15.80 -60.88 -38.32
C MET A 976 15.51 -61.97 -39.33
N ASN A 977 15.31 -61.59 -40.59
CA ASN A 977 15.10 -62.50 -41.70
C ASN A 977 16.25 -62.41 -42.70
N TYR A 978 16.80 -63.55 -43.09
CA TYR A 978 17.81 -63.65 -44.15
C TYR A 978 17.69 -64.98 -44.88
N THR A 979 18.25 -65.09 -46.08
CA THR A 979 18.19 -66.33 -46.87
C THR A 979 19.59 -66.73 -47.31
N THR A 980 20.07 -67.88 -46.86
CA THR A 980 21.37 -68.44 -47.27
C THR A 980 21.20 -69.45 -48.40
N VAL A 981 22.30 -69.77 -49.09
CA VAL A 981 22.28 -70.76 -50.18
C VAL A 981 22.11 -72.18 -49.62
N GLN A 982 22.70 -72.47 -48.45
CA GLN A 982 22.65 -73.81 -47.86
C GLN A 982 21.42 -74.08 -47.01
N ASP A 983 21.04 -73.14 -46.13
CA ASP A 983 19.99 -73.37 -45.12
C ASP A 983 18.62 -72.80 -45.56
N GLY A 984 18.58 -72.03 -46.66
CA GLY A 984 17.36 -71.41 -47.15
C GLY A 984 16.93 -70.21 -46.30
N PRO A 985 15.61 -69.90 -46.20
CA PRO A 985 15.13 -68.77 -45.41
C PRO A 985 15.24 -69.08 -43.91
N VAL A 986 15.91 -68.19 -43.18
CA VAL A 986 16.11 -68.25 -41.73
C VAL A 986 15.46 -67.02 -41.10
N SER A 987 14.76 -67.24 -39.98
CA SER A 987 14.13 -66.21 -39.17
C SER A 987 14.55 -66.36 -37.72
N LEU A 988 15.10 -65.30 -37.13
CA LEU A 988 15.53 -65.23 -35.74
C LEU A 988 14.73 -64.18 -35.01
N ILE A 989 14.41 -64.43 -33.73
CA ILE A 989 13.63 -63.51 -32.89
C ILE A 989 14.48 -63.15 -31.68
N SER A 990 14.55 -61.86 -31.36
CA SER A 990 15.17 -61.34 -30.13
C SER A 990 14.15 -60.50 -29.36
N SER A 991 14.11 -60.67 -28.05
CA SER A 991 13.43 -59.73 -27.15
C SER A 991 14.24 -58.45 -26.99
N ILE A 992 13.56 -57.33 -26.76
CA ILE A 992 14.17 -56.05 -26.42
C ILE A 992 14.36 -55.97 -24.91
N GLY A 993 15.55 -55.58 -24.46
CA GLY A 993 15.89 -55.35 -23.06
C GLY A 993 16.06 -53.86 -22.74
N PRO A 994 16.50 -53.54 -21.50
CA PRO A 994 16.65 -52.16 -21.04
C PRO A 994 17.52 -51.31 -21.98
N GLY A 995 17.13 -50.06 -22.15
CA GLY A 995 17.72 -49.11 -23.11
C GLY A 995 17.49 -49.50 -24.58
N GLY A 996 16.46 -50.32 -24.87
CA GLY A 996 16.17 -50.75 -26.23
C GLY A 996 17.10 -51.83 -26.80
N TYR A 997 17.94 -52.47 -25.99
CA TYR A 997 18.97 -53.40 -26.45
C TYR A 997 18.38 -54.71 -27.02
N PHE A 998 18.88 -55.16 -28.18
CA PHE A 998 18.57 -56.48 -28.73
C PHE A 998 19.84 -57.21 -29.21
N GLU A 999 19.81 -58.55 -29.19
CA GLU A 999 20.92 -59.37 -29.68
C GLU A 999 20.45 -60.60 -30.47
N PHE A 1000 21.08 -60.84 -31.63
CA PHE A 1000 20.84 -62.02 -32.44
C PHE A 1000 22.10 -62.88 -32.49
N SER A 1001 21.96 -64.19 -32.26
CA SER A 1001 23.01 -65.15 -32.55
C SER A 1001 22.77 -65.72 -33.95
N VAL A 1002 23.53 -65.26 -34.94
CA VAL A 1002 23.35 -65.61 -36.35
C VAL A 1002 24.26 -66.78 -36.73
N PRO A 1003 23.70 -68.00 -36.96
CA PRO A 1003 24.48 -69.14 -37.44
C PRO A 1003 24.70 -69.07 -38.94
N ILE A 1004 25.95 -69.23 -39.39
CA ILE A 1004 26.27 -69.42 -40.82
C ILE A 1004 26.89 -70.80 -41.01
N ASN A 1005 26.35 -71.59 -41.94
CA ASN A 1005 26.84 -72.93 -42.26
C ASN A 1005 28.30 -72.89 -42.74
N GLU A 1006 29.10 -73.88 -42.35
CA GLU A 1006 30.51 -74.00 -42.74
C GLU A 1006 30.74 -74.17 -44.26
N SER A 1007 29.70 -74.55 -45.00
CA SER A 1007 29.74 -74.73 -46.47
C SER A 1007 29.21 -73.52 -47.26
N GLU A 1008 28.92 -72.39 -46.61
CA GLU A 1008 28.46 -71.15 -47.27
C GLU A 1008 29.62 -70.45 -48.02
N GLN A 1009 29.31 -69.71 -49.10
CA GLN A 1009 30.32 -68.96 -49.85
C GLN A 1009 30.50 -67.54 -49.30
N GLU A 1010 31.72 -67.01 -49.40
CA GLU A 1010 32.00 -65.60 -49.08
C GLU A 1010 31.25 -64.65 -50.03
N GLY A 1011 30.72 -63.56 -49.50
CA GLY A 1011 29.94 -62.59 -50.27
C GLY A 1011 28.97 -61.78 -49.41
N LEU A 1012 28.12 -61.00 -50.09
CA LEU A 1012 27.08 -60.22 -49.44
C LEU A 1012 25.80 -61.06 -49.26
N LEU A 1013 25.23 -61.01 -48.06
CA LEU A 1013 23.99 -61.65 -47.66
C LEU A 1013 22.99 -60.56 -47.27
N THR A 1014 21.90 -60.41 -48.03
CA THR A 1014 20.85 -59.44 -47.70
C THR A 1014 19.96 -59.98 -46.58
N ALA A 1015 19.69 -59.13 -45.60
CA ALA A 1015 18.84 -59.41 -44.46
C ALA A 1015 17.88 -58.24 -44.19
N THR A 1016 16.79 -58.51 -43.49
CA THR A 1016 15.86 -57.50 -42.97
C THR A 1016 15.76 -57.63 -41.46
N LEU A 1017 15.73 -56.49 -40.77
CA LEU A 1017 15.22 -56.36 -39.42
C LEU A 1017 13.79 -55.86 -39.52
N ASP A 1018 12.86 -56.68 -39.06
CA ASP A 1018 11.43 -56.45 -39.12
C ASP A 1018 10.90 -56.28 -37.70
N TYR A 1019 10.29 -55.13 -37.45
CA TYR A 1019 9.44 -54.88 -36.30
C TYR A 1019 7.98 -54.86 -36.76
N VAL A 1020 7.17 -55.73 -36.17
CA VAL A 1020 5.79 -55.97 -36.60
C VAL A 1020 4.79 -54.90 -36.14
N GLY A 1021 5.26 -53.88 -35.42
CA GLY A 1021 4.42 -52.88 -34.77
C GLY A 1021 3.92 -53.33 -33.40
N TRP A 1022 3.44 -52.39 -32.59
CA TRP A 1022 2.79 -52.66 -31.31
C TRP A 1022 1.41 -52.02 -31.23
N HIS A 1023 0.47 -52.76 -30.62
CA HIS A 1023 -0.92 -52.36 -30.40
C HIS A 1023 -1.39 -52.89 -29.04
N GLN A 1024 -2.21 -52.14 -28.31
CA GLN A 1024 -2.56 -52.45 -26.92
C GLN A 1024 -3.67 -53.51 -26.80
N TYR A 1025 -4.59 -53.60 -27.79
CA TYR A 1025 -5.81 -54.42 -27.71
C TYR A 1025 -6.07 -55.32 -28.93
N ASP A 1026 -5.15 -56.20 -29.34
CA ASP A 1026 -5.52 -57.37 -30.19
C ASP A 1026 -4.41 -58.45 -30.25
N LEU A 1027 -4.29 -59.30 -29.22
CA LEU A 1027 -3.38 -60.46 -29.27
C LEU A 1027 -3.77 -61.52 -30.34
N ASN A 1028 -4.92 -61.41 -31.00
CA ASN A 1028 -5.51 -62.47 -31.84
C ASN A 1028 -5.73 -62.10 -33.31
N ASN A 1029 -5.28 -60.92 -33.77
CA ASN A 1029 -5.20 -60.52 -35.19
C ASN A 1029 -6.53 -60.70 -35.95
N ALA A 1030 -7.67 -60.48 -35.27
CA ALA A 1030 -9.01 -60.72 -35.82
C ALA A 1030 -9.54 -59.52 -36.63
N THR A 1031 -8.95 -58.35 -36.41
CA THR A 1031 -9.19 -57.09 -37.12
C THR A 1031 -7.85 -56.49 -37.56
N SER A 1032 -7.84 -55.56 -38.53
CA SER A 1032 -6.63 -54.78 -38.80
C SER A 1032 -6.25 -54.02 -37.52
N PRO A 1033 -5.09 -54.29 -36.90
CA PRO A 1033 -4.74 -53.69 -35.62
C PRO A 1033 -4.48 -52.18 -35.78
N ILE A 1034 -4.92 -51.41 -34.79
CA ILE A 1034 -4.56 -50.00 -34.64
C ILE A 1034 -3.20 -49.98 -33.95
N TYR A 1035 -2.15 -49.67 -34.70
CA TYR A 1035 -0.80 -49.60 -34.16
C TYR A 1035 -0.60 -48.27 -33.40
N HIS A 1036 -0.11 -48.37 -32.16
CA HIS A 1036 0.45 -47.22 -31.44
C HIS A 1036 1.92 -47.05 -31.80
N ILE A 1037 2.65 -48.14 -32.01
CA ILE A 1037 4.01 -48.07 -32.55
C ILE A 1037 3.99 -48.71 -33.92
N ARG A 1038 4.31 -47.92 -34.95
CA ARG A 1038 4.15 -48.34 -36.34
C ARG A 1038 5.16 -49.45 -36.70
N PRO A 1039 4.78 -50.42 -37.55
CA PRO A 1039 5.70 -51.44 -38.04
C PRO A 1039 6.84 -50.79 -38.84
N SER A 1040 8.05 -51.32 -38.69
CA SER A 1040 9.24 -50.80 -39.38
C SER A 1040 10.08 -51.95 -39.93
N THR A 1041 10.60 -51.79 -41.15
CA THR A 1041 11.50 -52.75 -41.79
C THR A 1041 12.78 -52.04 -42.21
N GLN A 1042 13.90 -52.46 -41.64
CA GLN A 1042 15.23 -51.99 -42.01
C GLN A 1042 15.97 -53.06 -42.84
N SER A 1043 16.43 -52.68 -44.03
CA SER A 1043 17.22 -53.56 -44.90
C SER A 1043 18.71 -53.43 -44.64
N LEU A 1044 19.42 -54.56 -44.59
CA LEU A 1044 20.83 -54.66 -44.24
C LEU A 1044 21.54 -55.63 -45.18
N ASN A 1045 22.85 -55.44 -45.38
CA ASN A 1045 23.69 -56.38 -46.11
C ASN A 1045 24.84 -56.85 -45.22
N PHE A 1046 24.87 -58.15 -44.91
CA PHE A 1046 25.95 -58.77 -44.17
C PHE A 1046 27.08 -59.19 -45.11
N ASN A 1047 28.33 -59.08 -44.65
CA ASN A 1047 29.51 -59.53 -45.38
C ASN A 1047 30.02 -60.85 -44.78
N LEU A 1048 29.85 -61.96 -45.50
CA LEU A 1048 30.28 -63.29 -45.09
C LEU A 1048 31.80 -63.44 -45.26
N THR A 1049 32.49 -63.69 -44.15
CA THR A 1049 33.96 -63.80 -44.07
C THR A 1049 34.37 -65.08 -43.32
N GLN A 1050 35.63 -65.50 -43.48
CA GLN A 1050 36.17 -66.61 -42.70
C GLN A 1050 36.17 -66.30 -41.20
N ALA A 1051 35.65 -67.22 -40.39
CA ALA A 1051 35.65 -67.08 -38.95
C ALA A 1051 36.99 -67.55 -38.31
N PRO A 1052 37.43 -66.90 -37.21
CA PRO A 1052 38.53 -67.41 -36.39
C PRO A 1052 38.10 -68.65 -35.58
N ASN A 1053 38.94 -69.69 -35.59
CA ASN A 1053 39.00 -70.74 -34.60
C ASN A 1053 39.81 -70.23 -33.39
N LEU A 1054 39.10 -69.65 -32.42
CA LEU A 1054 39.67 -69.03 -31.23
C LEU A 1054 39.68 -70.00 -30.04
N THR A 1055 40.84 -70.16 -29.39
CA THR A 1055 40.96 -70.84 -28.09
C THR A 1055 41.62 -69.87 -27.12
N VAL A 1056 40.91 -69.47 -26.06
CA VAL A 1056 41.37 -68.50 -25.04
C VAL A 1056 41.10 -69.05 -23.64
N SER A 1057 42.09 -68.93 -22.74
CA SER A 1057 41.96 -69.12 -21.29
C SER A 1057 41.99 -67.76 -20.57
N LEU A 1058 41.14 -67.64 -19.56
CA LEU A 1058 41.14 -66.51 -18.60
C LEU A 1058 41.99 -66.91 -17.39
N GLU A 1059 43.00 -66.10 -17.07
CA GLU A 1059 43.94 -66.39 -16.00
C GLU A 1059 44.07 -65.22 -15.01
N GLY A 1060 44.00 -65.52 -13.71
CA GLY A 1060 44.27 -64.57 -12.62
C GLY A 1060 45.76 -64.51 -12.26
N GLN A 1061 46.18 -63.45 -11.57
CA GLN A 1061 47.59 -63.22 -11.20
C GLN A 1061 48.11 -64.15 -10.07
N GLY A 1062 47.23 -64.79 -9.31
CA GLY A 1062 47.58 -65.58 -8.11
C GLY A 1062 48.32 -66.89 -8.42
N SER A 1063 48.86 -67.54 -7.38
CA SER A 1063 49.48 -68.89 -7.50
C SER A 1063 48.49 -69.95 -8.02
N ASN A 1064 47.20 -69.71 -7.87
CA ASN A 1064 46.17 -70.46 -8.59
C ASN A 1064 45.54 -69.55 -9.64
N ASN A 1065 46.06 -69.62 -10.87
CA ASN A 1065 45.64 -68.77 -11.99
C ASN A 1065 44.22 -69.07 -12.49
N THR A 1066 43.52 -70.08 -11.94
CA THR A 1066 42.10 -70.35 -12.25
C THR A 1066 41.14 -69.51 -11.40
N ILE A 1067 41.63 -68.69 -10.46
CA ILE A 1067 40.81 -67.85 -9.59
C ILE A 1067 41.00 -66.38 -10.00
N LEU A 1068 39.89 -65.70 -10.27
CA LEU A 1068 39.86 -64.26 -10.55
C LEU A 1068 39.64 -63.49 -9.24
N GLU A 1069 40.54 -62.57 -8.92
CA GLU A 1069 40.47 -61.74 -7.71
C GLU A 1069 39.90 -60.35 -8.04
N ILE A 1070 39.06 -59.82 -7.16
CA ILE A 1070 38.46 -58.47 -7.32
C ILE A 1070 39.59 -57.41 -7.32
N ASN A 1071 39.50 -56.42 -8.21
CA ASN A 1071 40.47 -55.33 -8.39
C ASN A 1071 41.89 -55.80 -8.78
N ARG A 1072 42.03 -56.96 -9.41
CA ARG A 1072 43.29 -57.46 -9.96
C ARG A 1072 43.20 -57.64 -11.48
N PRO A 1073 44.31 -57.44 -12.21
CA PRO A 1073 44.32 -57.61 -13.65
C PRO A 1073 44.05 -59.07 -14.05
N ILE A 1074 43.22 -59.25 -15.09
CA ILE A 1074 42.92 -60.53 -15.73
C ILE A 1074 43.81 -60.67 -16.97
N TYR A 1075 44.37 -61.86 -17.18
CA TYR A 1075 45.19 -62.17 -18.36
C TYR A 1075 44.39 -63.06 -19.32
N LEU A 1076 44.43 -62.72 -20.61
CA LEU A 1076 43.86 -63.52 -21.71
C LEU A 1076 45.00 -64.21 -22.46
N ASN A 1077 45.00 -65.55 -22.50
CA ASN A 1077 46.02 -66.32 -23.20
C ASN A 1077 45.38 -67.27 -24.23
N GLY A 1078 45.83 -67.27 -25.48
CA GLY A 1078 45.17 -68.03 -26.53
C GLY A 1078 45.79 -67.94 -27.92
N THR A 1079 45.19 -68.68 -28.87
CA THR A 1079 45.55 -68.62 -30.30
C THR A 1079 44.31 -68.33 -31.15
N ALA A 1080 44.47 -67.48 -32.18
CA ALA A 1080 43.44 -67.15 -33.17
C ALA A 1080 43.92 -67.56 -34.57
N LEU A 1081 43.41 -68.69 -35.07
CA LEU A 1081 43.71 -69.21 -36.40
C LEU A 1081 42.44 -69.26 -37.25
N SER A 1082 42.51 -69.18 -38.57
CA SER A 1082 41.31 -69.33 -39.43
C SER A 1082 40.73 -70.75 -39.35
N LYS A 1083 39.40 -70.85 -39.41
CA LYS A 1083 38.66 -72.12 -39.42
C LYS A 1083 38.57 -72.69 -40.84
N SER A 1084 39.72 -72.98 -41.47
CA SER A 1084 39.80 -73.62 -42.79
C SER A 1084 40.65 -74.89 -42.76
N GLU A 1085 40.65 -75.69 -43.84
CA GLU A 1085 41.55 -76.86 -43.96
C GLU A 1085 43.05 -76.49 -43.86
N THR A 1086 43.39 -75.21 -44.02
CA THR A 1086 44.74 -74.65 -43.82
C THR A 1086 44.69 -73.42 -42.89
N PRO A 1087 44.83 -73.60 -41.56
CA PRO A 1087 44.68 -72.52 -40.60
C PRO A 1087 45.77 -71.43 -40.77
N GLU A 1088 45.36 -70.18 -40.96
CA GLU A 1088 46.23 -69.00 -41.03
C GLU A 1088 46.06 -68.12 -39.80
N ALA A 1089 47.13 -67.42 -39.38
CA ALA A 1089 47.03 -66.46 -38.28
C ALA A 1089 46.19 -65.25 -38.71
N LEU A 1090 45.15 -64.94 -37.95
CA LEU A 1090 44.27 -63.80 -38.23
C LEU A 1090 44.71 -62.60 -37.38
N ASN A 1091 44.90 -61.44 -38.03
CA ASN A 1091 45.14 -60.19 -37.33
C ASN A 1091 43.81 -59.63 -36.80
N GLY A 1092 43.74 -59.34 -35.50
CA GLY A 1092 42.55 -58.77 -34.88
C GLY A 1092 42.81 -58.34 -33.43
N THR A 1093 41.82 -57.69 -32.84
CA THR A 1093 41.79 -57.30 -31.42
C THR A 1093 40.96 -58.33 -30.66
N LEU A 1094 41.40 -58.74 -29.47
CA LEU A 1094 40.63 -59.56 -28.55
C LEU A 1094 40.15 -58.67 -27.40
N GLU A 1095 38.84 -58.61 -27.21
CA GLU A 1095 38.20 -57.83 -26.15
C GLU A 1095 37.47 -58.77 -25.20
N LEU A 1096 37.61 -58.53 -23.90
CA LEU A 1096 36.87 -59.23 -22.86
C LEU A 1096 35.74 -58.32 -22.40
N GLN A 1097 34.52 -58.78 -22.61
CA GLN A 1097 33.34 -58.09 -22.13
C GLN A 1097 32.60 -58.96 -21.11
N MET A 1098 31.93 -58.33 -20.16
CA MET A 1098 31.17 -59.01 -19.12
C MET A 1098 29.76 -58.43 -19.02
N ARG A 1099 28.79 -59.29 -18.70
CA ARG A 1099 27.43 -58.90 -18.34
C ARG A 1099 26.95 -59.71 -17.14
N ARG A 1100 25.96 -59.17 -16.42
CA ARG A 1100 25.30 -59.92 -15.35
C ARG A 1100 24.57 -61.13 -15.96
N SER A 1101 24.73 -62.31 -15.34
CA SER A 1101 24.04 -63.51 -15.82
C SER A 1101 22.53 -63.33 -15.71
N GLY A 1102 21.80 -63.60 -16.80
CA GLY A 1102 20.34 -63.51 -16.85
C GLY A 1102 19.77 -62.13 -17.20
N THR A 1103 20.60 -61.14 -17.53
CA THR A 1103 20.13 -59.82 -18.00
C THR A 1103 20.27 -59.68 -19.52
N ASN A 1104 19.22 -59.20 -20.20
CA ASN A 1104 19.26 -58.83 -21.62
C ASN A 1104 19.73 -57.37 -21.77
N ALA A 1105 20.93 -57.07 -21.26
CA ALA A 1105 21.55 -55.75 -21.24
C ALA A 1105 22.87 -55.79 -22.01
N PRO A 1106 23.36 -54.64 -22.53
CA PRO A 1106 24.61 -54.59 -23.29
C PRO A 1106 25.79 -55.12 -22.47
N PHE A 1107 26.74 -55.74 -23.16
CA PHE A 1107 28.00 -56.15 -22.57
C PHE A 1107 28.85 -54.92 -22.22
N ILE A 1108 29.51 -54.94 -21.06
CA ILE A 1108 30.42 -53.88 -20.64
C ILE A 1108 31.85 -54.36 -20.89
N THR A 1109 32.62 -53.57 -21.64
CA THR A 1109 34.07 -53.81 -21.85
C THR A 1109 34.82 -53.48 -20.56
N LEU A 1110 35.69 -54.39 -20.11
CA LEU A 1110 36.52 -54.24 -18.91
C LEU A 1110 37.88 -53.58 -19.17
#